data_AF-A0A7G6TUE4-F1
#
_entry.id   AF-A0A7G6TUE4-F1
#
_cell.length_a   1.000
_cell.length_b   1.000
_cell.length_c   1.000
_cell.angle_alpha   90.00
_cell.angle_beta   90.00
_cell.angle_gamma   90.00
#
_symmetry.space_group_name_H-M   'P 1'
#
loop_
_entity.id
_entity.type
_entity.pdbx_description
1 polymer ?
#
loop_
_entity_poly.entity_id
_entity_poly.type
_entity_poly.pdbx_seq_one_letter_code
_entity_poly.pdbx_strand_id
1 'polypeptide(L)'
;MRVLNQRVVRRWLAHFIAATALVLTTLPVAAQDATWLNAPGSGDFNTAANWGPAAVPTGTAFFGTSGVAALSFSASTTLGGWTFNAGASAYSFTVGSSLFFTGAGIVVNGGSVDITNNSVMAFANSSTAGSATIANNFQLQFINTSTAGNAAITNGAAGTTDFGGSTGPLGDNKLSAGSINGGGTFRLGQNELTVGGNNLSTNVTGVIADGGTGGSLVKTGAGTMILSGINTYTGGTTFAGGTISVAQDANLGGAAGALTFTGGTLQTTAGFSSARSIALGTGGGTLQVDTGTLELSGNIADSGGTPGALTKTGAGTLSLTGNSIYSGATNILAGTLLASGSLSPDSAYTIAAGATLALDNPFQFIGSLAGAGSVTNANAADAVLVVGLNNSSTTFAGVIKDGAAAKMSLWIDGTGVTTLTGANTYTGGTAICFCSTLQIGNGGTTGSIVGDVINGGTLIFNRSNFYSFDGSISDDGADQGKLVKTGAGNTVLSGINTYTGTTTVDAGTLSVNGSIASSSMTTVNSGGTLGGNGFVGDTLINGGVLAPGNSIGTLNVSGSLTMTAASTYLVQISGASSDKTIATGTATLAGKLAVDPLARIAATTTYTILTAGTISGSFDTTTVVNSFARNARLSYVGNDVLLTVDPGLLSPNLPDSASRNQKAVATAIDNALMSGGTMPSQFNALFALTGDALRNALTQTSGETATGSQQTTFNAMTQFMGMMTDPFTAGRGFDTPGAMGYADARKPRDAFAMLTKAPPRAPSFETRWSVWASGFGGSQTTDGNATMGSNTARSSIGGTAVGADVLLSPTTIAGFSLAGAGTNFSVANGGSGHSDLFQAGAFVRHSVSSAYITAAAAYGWQDITTDRIVTVAGLDRLHAQFNANSYSARVEGGNRTVSSWLGGVGVTPYVAAQVIAFDLPSYAETVNGGASTFALNYAGKTVTSTRSELGLRTDKSFAVNDAILTLRGRAAWAHDFNSDRSVAATFQTLPGASFTVSGAAPARDAALTTASAEMSFISGFSLAATFEGEFSDVTRSYAGKGVARYTW
;
A
#
# COMPACT_ATOMS: atom_id res chain seq x y z
N MET A 1 16.34 -84.70 -59.92
CA MET A 1 16.06 -85.59 -58.75
C MET A 1 14.95 -84.94 -57.95
N ARG A 2 13.72 -85.44 -58.09
CA ARG A 2 13.02 -86.36 -57.16
C ARG A 2 12.61 -85.65 -55.87
N VAL A 3 11.39 -85.11 -55.82
CA VAL A 3 10.15 -85.77 -55.33
C VAL A 3 10.18 -85.92 -53.81
N LEU A 4 9.43 -85.08 -53.10
CA LEU A 4 8.50 -85.43 -52.01
C LEU A 4 7.97 -84.13 -51.35
N ASN A 5 6.72 -83.75 -51.64
CA ASN A 5 5.73 -83.57 -50.57
C ASN A 5 4.35 -83.34 -51.16
N GLN A 6 3.60 -84.44 -51.17
CA GLN A 6 2.16 -84.47 -51.34
C GLN A 6 1.48 -84.20 -49.99
N ARG A 7 0.28 -83.61 -50.10
CA ARG A 7 -0.90 -83.69 -49.22
C ARG A 7 -1.10 -82.57 -48.18
N VAL A 8 -2.28 -81.98 -48.32
CA VAL A 8 -2.97 -80.98 -47.49
C VAL A 8 -2.58 -79.52 -47.76
N VAL A 9 -3.01 -78.98 -48.92
CA VAL A 9 -3.88 -77.77 -49.10
C VAL A 9 -4.23 -77.67 -50.62
N ARG A 10 -4.80 -78.74 -51.17
CA ARG A 10 -5.40 -78.79 -52.52
C ARG A 10 -6.81 -79.39 -52.43
N ARG A 11 -7.69 -78.62 -51.82
CA ARG A 11 -9.15 -78.60 -51.89
C ARG A 11 -9.45 -77.17 -51.45
N TRP A 12 -9.44 -76.20 -52.37
CA TRP A 12 -10.66 -75.48 -52.77
C TRP A 12 -10.44 -74.61 -54.03
N LEU A 13 -9.44 -74.91 -54.86
CA LEU A 13 -9.13 -74.18 -56.09
C LEU A 13 -9.31 -75.06 -57.34
N ALA A 14 -10.54 -75.52 -57.55
CA ALA A 14 -10.97 -76.16 -58.80
C ALA A 14 -12.50 -76.08 -58.85
N HIS A 15 -13.08 -74.97 -59.29
CA HIS A 15 -14.48 -74.86 -59.74
C HIS A 15 -14.79 -73.54 -60.49
N PHE A 16 -13.84 -72.91 -61.18
CA PHE A 16 -14.18 -71.81 -62.11
C PHE A 16 -13.12 -71.71 -63.21
N ILE A 17 -13.36 -72.40 -64.32
CA ILE A 17 -13.04 -72.07 -65.73
C ILE A 17 -13.52 -73.28 -66.54
N ALA A 18 -14.76 -73.22 -67.02
CA ALA A 18 -15.28 -73.92 -68.19
C ALA A 18 -16.81 -73.75 -68.22
N ALA A 19 -17.30 -72.77 -68.99
CA ALA A 19 -18.56 -72.84 -69.74
C ALA A 19 -18.84 -71.48 -70.38
N THR A 20 -18.31 -71.28 -71.58
CA THR A 20 -18.96 -70.42 -72.59
C THR A 20 -19.64 -71.32 -73.63
N ALA A 21 -20.86 -70.91 -73.99
CA ALA A 21 -21.72 -71.34 -75.10
C ALA A 21 -22.53 -72.63 -74.94
N LEU A 22 -23.87 -72.50 -74.71
CA LEU A 22 -24.91 -72.86 -75.69
C LEU A 22 -26.33 -72.43 -75.24
N VAL A 23 -26.90 -71.46 -75.99
CA VAL A 23 -28.31 -71.14 -76.31
C VAL A 23 -29.46 -71.62 -75.40
N LEU A 24 -30.16 -70.65 -74.78
CA LEU A 24 -31.62 -70.50 -74.87
C LEU A 24 -32.01 -69.04 -74.56
N THR A 25 -32.67 -68.38 -75.50
CA THR A 25 -33.24 -67.04 -75.31
C THR A 25 -34.41 -67.10 -74.32
N THR A 26 -34.17 -66.75 -73.06
CA THR A 26 -35.23 -66.33 -72.15
C THR A 26 -35.23 -64.80 -72.09
N LEU A 27 -36.39 -64.20 -72.35
CA LEU A 27 -36.64 -62.77 -72.11
C LEU A 27 -36.27 -62.42 -70.65
N PRO A 28 -35.84 -61.19 -70.35
CA PRO A 28 -35.63 -60.79 -68.96
C PRO A 28 -36.97 -60.98 -68.22
N VAL A 29 -37.00 -61.85 -67.21
CA VAL A 29 -38.08 -61.79 -66.22
C VAL A 29 -37.93 -60.41 -65.58
N ALA A 30 -38.88 -59.52 -65.87
CA ALA A 30 -38.90 -58.21 -65.24
C ALA A 30 -38.91 -58.41 -63.72
N ALA A 31 -38.01 -57.70 -63.02
CA ALA A 31 -37.96 -57.75 -61.57
C ALA A 31 -39.34 -57.38 -61.01
N GLN A 32 -39.87 -58.20 -60.09
CA GLN A 32 -41.21 -58.04 -59.57
C GLN A 32 -41.18 -57.26 -58.25
N ASP A 33 -41.83 -56.10 -58.23
CA ASP A 33 -42.05 -55.31 -57.02
C ASP A 33 -43.29 -55.81 -56.26
N ALA A 34 -43.27 -55.72 -54.93
CA ALA A 34 -44.41 -56.06 -54.09
C ALA A 34 -44.41 -55.27 -52.77
N THR A 35 -45.60 -55.04 -52.20
CA THR A 35 -45.78 -54.31 -50.94
C THR A 35 -46.16 -55.26 -49.81
N TRP A 36 -45.51 -55.15 -48.65
CA TRP A 36 -45.87 -55.92 -47.45
C TRP A 36 -47.24 -55.47 -46.95
N LEU A 37 -48.14 -56.43 -46.73
CA LEU A 37 -49.52 -56.12 -46.34
C LEU A 37 -49.59 -55.47 -44.95
N ASN A 38 -50.63 -54.67 -44.72
CA ASN A 38 -50.91 -54.09 -43.40
C ASN A 38 -51.28 -55.17 -42.37
N ALA A 39 -51.90 -56.27 -42.81
CA ALA A 39 -52.26 -57.43 -42.00
C ALA A 39 -51.88 -58.75 -42.71
N PRO A 40 -50.59 -59.12 -42.76
CA PRO A 40 -50.15 -60.36 -43.39
C PRO A 40 -50.49 -61.58 -42.51
N GLY A 41 -50.52 -62.78 -43.11
CA GLY A 41 -50.87 -64.01 -42.40
C GLY A 41 -49.75 -64.57 -41.50
N SER A 42 -48.49 -64.17 -41.75
CA SER A 42 -47.32 -64.54 -40.95
C SER A 42 -46.21 -63.51 -41.07
N GLY A 43 -45.14 -63.66 -40.28
CA GLY A 43 -43.90 -62.89 -40.41
C GLY A 43 -42.88 -63.49 -41.39
N ASP A 44 -43.21 -64.55 -42.13
CA ASP A 44 -42.26 -65.15 -43.08
C ASP A 44 -42.22 -64.34 -44.38
N PHE A 45 -41.06 -63.75 -44.69
CA PHE A 45 -40.82 -62.95 -45.90
C PHE A 45 -41.08 -63.76 -47.18
N ASN A 46 -40.80 -65.06 -47.15
CA ASN A 46 -40.89 -65.94 -48.33
C ASN A 46 -42.31 -66.49 -48.58
N THR A 47 -43.30 -66.15 -47.75
CA THR A 47 -44.70 -66.53 -47.98
C THR A 47 -45.37 -65.54 -48.93
N ALA A 48 -45.65 -65.97 -50.17
CA ALA A 48 -46.22 -65.13 -51.23
C ALA A 48 -47.54 -64.41 -50.84
N ALA A 49 -48.36 -65.03 -49.99
CA ALA A 49 -49.64 -64.46 -49.52
C ALA A 49 -49.49 -63.23 -48.61
N ASN A 50 -48.28 -62.95 -48.09
CA ASN A 50 -48.02 -61.77 -47.24
C ASN A 50 -47.75 -60.49 -48.05
N TRP A 51 -47.74 -60.59 -49.38
CA TRP A 51 -47.40 -59.50 -50.30
C TRP A 51 -48.59 -59.07 -51.17
N GLY A 52 -48.61 -57.81 -51.59
CA GLY A 52 -49.50 -57.26 -52.60
C GLY A 52 -48.72 -56.72 -53.82
N PRO A 53 -48.87 -57.31 -55.03
CA PRO A 53 -49.57 -58.56 -55.36
C PRO A 53 -48.94 -59.80 -54.68
N ALA A 54 -49.68 -60.91 -54.61
CA ALA A 54 -49.32 -62.13 -53.87
C ALA A 54 -48.15 -62.93 -54.48
N ALA A 55 -46.97 -62.35 -54.47
CA ALA A 55 -45.72 -62.93 -54.93
C ALA A 55 -44.56 -62.36 -54.11
N VAL A 56 -43.55 -63.20 -53.86
CA VAL A 56 -42.33 -62.76 -53.15
C VAL A 56 -41.56 -61.82 -54.08
N PRO A 57 -41.19 -60.60 -53.63
CA PRO A 57 -40.55 -59.61 -54.49
C PRO A 57 -39.16 -60.05 -54.93
N THR A 58 -38.87 -59.85 -56.21
CA THR A 58 -37.53 -59.98 -56.83
C THR A 58 -36.95 -58.63 -57.24
N GLY A 59 -37.78 -57.59 -57.32
CA GLY A 59 -37.41 -56.18 -57.47
C GLY A 59 -37.37 -55.48 -56.12
N THR A 60 -38.24 -54.48 -55.93
CA THR A 60 -38.35 -53.69 -54.70
C THR A 60 -39.46 -54.23 -53.81
N ALA A 61 -39.11 -54.51 -52.55
CA ALA A 61 -40.08 -54.76 -51.49
C ALA A 61 -40.43 -53.44 -50.80
N PHE A 62 -41.71 -53.06 -50.83
CA PHE A 62 -42.20 -51.84 -50.17
C PHE A 62 -42.80 -52.15 -48.80
N PHE A 63 -42.44 -51.34 -47.81
CA PHE A 63 -42.92 -51.45 -46.44
C PHE A 63 -43.63 -50.17 -46.01
N GLY A 64 -44.81 -50.34 -45.40
CA GLY A 64 -45.62 -49.26 -44.83
C GLY A 64 -45.95 -49.55 -43.36
N THR A 65 -47.09 -49.06 -42.88
CA THR A 65 -47.61 -49.50 -41.58
C THR A 65 -48.07 -50.96 -41.69
N SER A 66 -47.70 -51.79 -40.72
CA SER A 66 -48.14 -53.18 -40.65
C SER A 66 -48.27 -53.65 -39.20
N GLY A 67 -49.24 -54.53 -38.95
CA GLY A 67 -49.43 -55.23 -37.68
C GLY A 67 -48.41 -56.37 -37.44
N VAL A 68 -47.66 -56.77 -38.46
CA VAL A 68 -46.56 -57.75 -38.36
C VAL A 68 -45.30 -57.12 -38.94
N ALA A 69 -44.45 -56.61 -38.05
CA ALA A 69 -43.20 -55.95 -38.41
C ALA A 69 -41.94 -56.76 -38.03
N ALA A 70 -42.10 -57.92 -37.39
CA ALA A 70 -41.03 -58.88 -37.12
C ALA A 70 -41.02 -59.97 -38.20
N LEU A 71 -40.01 -59.94 -39.07
CA LEU A 71 -39.92 -60.78 -40.25
C LEU A 71 -38.77 -61.78 -40.16
N SER A 72 -38.95 -62.97 -40.74
CA SER A 72 -37.94 -64.03 -40.88
C SER A 72 -37.89 -64.58 -42.30
N PHE A 73 -36.84 -65.35 -42.62
CA PHE A 73 -36.61 -65.91 -43.96
C PHE A 73 -36.58 -67.43 -43.92
N SER A 74 -37.58 -68.08 -44.51
CA SER A 74 -37.63 -69.53 -44.66
C SER A 74 -36.83 -70.07 -45.86
N ALA A 75 -36.39 -69.20 -46.78
CA ALA A 75 -35.59 -69.57 -47.95
C ALA A 75 -34.53 -68.50 -48.32
N SER A 76 -33.56 -68.90 -49.15
CA SER A 76 -32.60 -67.95 -49.72
C SER A 76 -33.30 -66.99 -50.67
N THR A 77 -33.02 -65.69 -50.54
CA THR A 77 -33.77 -64.63 -51.20
C THR A 77 -32.84 -63.67 -51.93
N THR A 78 -33.12 -63.39 -53.20
CA THR A 78 -32.42 -62.38 -54.00
C THR A 78 -33.43 -61.37 -54.51
N LEU A 79 -33.17 -60.08 -54.27
CA LEU A 79 -34.04 -59.00 -54.71
C LEU A 79 -33.28 -57.71 -55.02
N GLY A 80 -33.98 -56.74 -55.61
CA GLY A 80 -33.46 -55.41 -55.89
C GLY A 80 -33.25 -54.56 -54.63
N GLY A 81 -34.22 -54.52 -53.72
CA GLY A 81 -34.12 -53.67 -52.54
C GLY A 81 -35.33 -53.69 -51.61
N TRP A 82 -35.19 -53.02 -50.46
CA TRP A 82 -36.26 -52.69 -49.53
C TRP A 82 -36.47 -51.18 -49.51
N THR A 83 -37.71 -50.73 -49.62
CA THR A 83 -38.09 -49.32 -49.45
C THR A 83 -39.11 -49.20 -48.34
N PHE A 84 -38.72 -48.53 -47.26
CA PHE A 84 -39.61 -48.20 -46.14
C PHE A 84 -40.18 -46.81 -46.39
N ASN A 85 -41.47 -46.74 -46.64
CA ASN A 85 -42.18 -45.51 -46.96
C ASN A 85 -42.30 -44.60 -45.73
N ALA A 86 -42.60 -43.32 -45.95
CA ALA A 86 -42.94 -42.41 -44.87
C ALA A 86 -44.10 -42.99 -44.03
N GLY A 87 -43.97 -43.00 -42.70
CA GLY A 87 -44.95 -43.59 -41.79
C GLY A 87 -44.90 -45.12 -41.64
N ALA A 88 -43.87 -45.79 -42.19
CA ALA A 88 -43.67 -47.22 -41.98
C ALA A 88 -43.45 -47.57 -40.49
N SER A 89 -43.83 -48.80 -40.10
CA SER A 89 -43.56 -49.35 -38.77
C SER A 89 -42.05 -49.50 -38.52
N ALA A 90 -41.65 -49.74 -37.26
CA ALA A 90 -40.32 -50.23 -36.94
C ALA A 90 -40.24 -51.72 -37.28
N TYR A 91 -39.43 -52.07 -38.29
CA TYR A 91 -39.30 -53.44 -38.75
C TYR A 91 -38.04 -54.11 -38.21
N SER A 92 -38.18 -55.35 -37.78
CA SER A 92 -37.06 -56.22 -37.38
C SER A 92 -36.98 -57.45 -38.29
N PHE A 93 -35.81 -57.75 -38.83
CA PHE A 93 -35.57 -58.86 -39.75
C PHE A 93 -34.59 -59.87 -39.15
N THR A 94 -34.97 -61.15 -39.07
CA THR A 94 -34.06 -62.24 -38.67
C THR A 94 -33.69 -63.09 -39.89
N VAL A 95 -32.46 -62.92 -40.37
CA VAL A 95 -31.95 -63.55 -41.59
C VAL A 95 -31.28 -64.88 -41.22
N GLY A 96 -32.07 -65.96 -41.27
CA GLY A 96 -31.59 -67.34 -41.06
C GLY A 96 -31.14 -68.07 -42.34
N SER A 97 -31.51 -67.52 -43.51
CA SER A 97 -31.15 -68.01 -44.85
C SER A 97 -30.43 -66.91 -45.63
N SER A 98 -29.74 -67.23 -46.73
CA SER A 98 -28.96 -66.23 -47.47
C SER A 98 -29.83 -65.13 -48.09
N LEU A 99 -29.40 -63.87 -48.02
CA LEU A 99 -30.13 -62.70 -48.52
C LEU A 99 -29.22 -61.81 -49.38
N PHE A 100 -29.61 -61.60 -50.64
CA PHE A 100 -28.82 -60.85 -51.62
C PHE A 100 -29.60 -59.65 -52.17
N PHE A 101 -29.03 -58.45 -52.02
CA PHE A 101 -29.49 -57.22 -52.65
C PHE A 101 -28.68 -56.94 -53.90
N THR A 102 -29.36 -56.71 -55.03
CA THR A 102 -28.72 -56.52 -56.35
C THR A 102 -29.08 -55.21 -57.05
N GLY A 103 -30.01 -54.43 -56.49
CA GLY A 103 -30.51 -53.16 -57.02
C GLY A 103 -30.20 -51.97 -56.12
N ALA A 104 -31.22 -51.30 -55.58
CA ALA A 104 -31.05 -50.14 -54.70
C ALA A 104 -30.55 -50.51 -53.30
N GLY A 105 -30.78 -51.74 -52.83
CA GLY A 105 -30.53 -52.12 -51.43
C GLY A 105 -31.62 -51.59 -50.50
N ILE A 106 -31.26 -51.04 -49.34
CA ILE A 106 -32.19 -50.58 -48.31
C ILE A 106 -32.34 -49.05 -48.36
N VAL A 107 -33.57 -48.59 -48.52
CA VAL A 107 -33.96 -47.17 -48.49
C VAL A 107 -34.95 -46.95 -47.34
N VAL A 108 -34.60 -46.10 -46.39
CA VAL A 108 -35.43 -45.82 -45.20
C VAL A 108 -35.94 -44.38 -45.25
N ASN A 109 -37.20 -44.19 -45.64
CA ASN A 109 -37.87 -42.88 -45.66
C ASN A 109 -38.78 -42.65 -44.42
N GLY A 110 -38.99 -43.68 -43.60
CA GLY A 110 -39.77 -43.65 -42.36
C GLY A 110 -39.63 -44.97 -41.60
N GLY A 111 -39.89 -44.95 -40.28
CA GLY A 111 -39.70 -46.12 -39.40
C GLY A 111 -38.23 -46.41 -39.08
N SER A 112 -37.94 -47.63 -38.61
CA SER A 112 -36.58 -48.15 -38.38
C SER A 112 -36.44 -49.55 -38.98
N VAL A 113 -35.19 -49.94 -39.27
CA VAL A 113 -34.85 -51.23 -39.86
C VAL A 113 -33.76 -51.87 -39.02
N ASP A 114 -34.14 -52.86 -38.22
CA ASP A 114 -33.22 -53.63 -37.40
C ASP A 114 -33.05 -55.03 -37.99
N ILE A 115 -31.82 -55.44 -38.26
CA ILE A 115 -31.50 -56.70 -38.94
C ILE A 115 -30.62 -57.53 -38.03
N THR A 116 -31.04 -58.77 -37.75
CA THR A 116 -30.18 -59.80 -37.16
C THR A 116 -29.77 -60.77 -38.26
N ASN A 117 -28.52 -60.68 -38.71
CA ASN A 117 -27.98 -61.56 -39.73
C ASN A 117 -27.27 -62.78 -39.14
N ASN A 118 -27.86 -63.96 -39.31
CA ASN A 118 -27.29 -65.24 -38.89
C ASN A 118 -26.82 -66.10 -40.09
N SER A 119 -26.83 -65.55 -41.31
CA SER A 119 -26.44 -66.24 -42.55
C SER A 119 -25.59 -65.32 -43.43
N VAL A 120 -25.48 -65.65 -44.73
CA VAL A 120 -24.82 -64.78 -45.72
C VAL A 120 -25.79 -63.69 -46.15
N MET A 121 -25.48 -62.43 -45.83
CA MET A 121 -26.13 -61.24 -46.36
C MET A 121 -25.17 -60.50 -47.28
N ALA A 122 -25.58 -60.14 -48.49
CA ALA A 122 -24.71 -59.40 -49.41
C ALA A 122 -25.44 -58.28 -50.16
N PHE A 123 -24.73 -57.16 -50.30
CA PHE A 123 -25.11 -56.02 -51.12
C PHE A 123 -24.18 -55.98 -52.34
N ALA A 124 -24.72 -56.18 -53.53
CA ALA A 124 -23.98 -56.22 -54.79
C ALA A 124 -24.32 -55.04 -55.70
N ASN A 125 -23.48 -54.80 -56.72
CA ASN A 125 -23.63 -53.70 -57.68
C ASN A 125 -23.69 -52.35 -56.96
N SER A 126 -24.65 -51.48 -57.27
CA SER A 126 -24.84 -50.17 -56.64
C SER A 126 -25.66 -50.21 -55.34
N SER A 127 -25.90 -51.38 -54.75
CA SER A 127 -26.78 -51.51 -53.58
C SER A 127 -26.21 -50.79 -52.34
N THR A 128 -27.09 -50.26 -51.48
CA THR A 128 -26.70 -49.71 -50.18
C THR A 128 -27.38 -50.41 -49.00
N ALA A 129 -26.72 -50.50 -47.83
CA ALA A 129 -27.39 -50.87 -46.58
C ALA A 129 -28.19 -49.72 -45.94
N GLY A 130 -28.17 -48.53 -46.54
CA GLY A 130 -28.98 -47.38 -46.13
C GLY A 130 -28.62 -46.90 -44.72
N SER A 131 -29.64 -46.78 -43.87
CA SER A 131 -29.50 -46.38 -42.45
C SER A 131 -29.96 -47.50 -41.50
N ALA A 132 -29.87 -48.76 -41.92
CA ALA A 132 -30.29 -49.89 -41.10
C ALA A 132 -29.36 -50.13 -39.89
N THR A 133 -29.91 -50.68 -38.81
CA THR A 133 -29.13 -51.28 -37.72
C THR A 133 -28.93 -52.75 -38.04
N ILE A 134 -27.69 -53.24 -38.09
CA ILE A 134 -27.37 -54.61 -38.49
C ILE A 134 -26.55 -55.29 -37.39
N ALA A 135 -27.13 -56.25 -36.70
CA ALA A 135 -26.42 -57.22 -35.85
C ALA A 135 -25.97 -58.40 -36.73
N ASN A 136 -24.69 -58.45 -37.08
CA ASN A 136 -24.11 -59.46 -37.96
C ASN A 136 -23.40 -60.57 -37.18
N ASN A 137 -23.96 -61.77 -37.19
CA ASN A 137 -23.43 -62.94 -36.49
C ASN A 137 -22.74 -63.96 -37.40
N PHE A 138 -22.79 -63.80 -38.73
CA PHE A 138 -22.15 -64.70 -39.69
C PHE A 138 -21.36 -63.96 -40.78
N GLN A 139 -21.96 -63.61 -41.92
CA GLN A 139 -21.25 -62.99 -43.04
C GLN A 139 -22.09 -61.90 -43.68
N LEU A 140 -21.58 -60.66 -43.66
CA LEU A 140 -22.12 -59.49 -44.35
C LEU A 140 -21.11 -59.04 -45.41
N GLN A 141 -21.51 -58.90 -46.67
CA GLN A 141 -20.59 -58.54 -47.77
C GLN A 141 -21.07 -57.36 -48.60
N PHE A 142 -20.12 -56.53 -49.00
CA PHE A 142 -20.29 -55.50 -50.02
C PHE A 142 -19.44 -55.86 -51.24
N ILE A 143 -20.06 -55.93 -52.42
CA ILE A 143 -19.47 -56.41 -53.67
C ILE A 143 -19.72 -55.39 -54.80
N ASN A 144 -18.74 -55.20 -55.68
CA ASN A 144 -18.76 -54.27 -56.83
C ASN A 144 -18.68 -52.79 -56.43
N THR A 145 -19.77 -52.03 -56.48
CA THR A 145 -19.79 -50.58 -56.17
C THR A 145 -20.74 -50.28 -55.00
N SER A 146 -20.98 -51.27 -54.13
CA SER A 146 -21.98 -51.18 -53.06
C SER A 146 -21.38 -50.55 -51.80
N THR A 147 -22.23 -50.09 -50.89
CA THR A 147 -21.79 -49.43 -49.65
C THR A 147 -22.69 -49.73 -48.45
N ALA A 148 -22.14 -49.70 -47.24
CA ALA A 148 -22.97 -49.74 -46.03
C ALA A 148 -23.73 -48.42 -45.82
N GLY A 149 -23.37 -47.33 -46.53
CA GLY A 149 -24.05 -46.05 -46.41
C GLY A 149 -23.89 -45.48 -45.01
N ASN A 150 -25.03 -45.21 -44.34
CA ASN A 150 -25.09 -44.73 -42.96
C ASN A 150 -25.55 -45.82 -41.97
N ALA A 151 -25.46 -47.10 -42.34
CA ALA A 151 -25.89 -48.22 -41.50
C ALA A 151 -25.04 -48.35 -40.22
N ALA A 152 -25.67 -48.74 -39.12
CA ALA A 152 -25.01 -49.07 -37.87
C ALA A 152 -24.78 -50.59 -37.79
N ILE A 153 -23.54 -51.04 -37.97
CA ILE A 153 -23.19 -52.46 -38.03
C ILE A 153 -22.55 -52.89 -36.72
N THR A 154 -23.10 -53.92 -36.08
CA THR A 154 -22.54 -54.58 -34.90
C THR A 154 -22.21 -56.03 -35.24
N ASN A 155 -20.93 -56.40 -35.26
CA ASN A 155 -20.54 -57.79 -35.43
C ASN A 155 -20.63 -58.55 -34.09
N GLY A 156 -21.18 -59.76 -34.14
CA GLY A 156 -20.95 -60.78 -33.11
C GLY A 156 -19.53 -61.34 -33.19
N ALA A 157 -19.12 -62.15 -32.20
CA ALA A 157 -17.75 -62.67 -32.10
C ALA A 157 -17.30 -63.51 -33.33
N ALA A 158 -18.23 -64.22 -33.98
CA ALA A 158 -17.98 -64.99 -35.19
C ALA A 158 -18.33 -64.24 -36.49
N GLY A 159 -18.88 -63.02 -36.38
CA GLY A 159 -19.34 -62.23 -37.51
C GLY A 159 -18.17 -61.70 -38.36
N THR A 160 -18.30 -61.80 -39.67
CA THR A 160 -17.42 -61.14 -40.63
C THR A 160 -18.23 -60.13 -41.43
N THR A 161 -17.78 -58.88 -41.44
CA THR A 161 -18.25 -57.86 -42.38
C THR A 161 -17.12 -57.59 -43.38
N ASP A 162 -17.38 -57.83 -44.66
CA ASP A 162 -16.39 -57.75 -45.73
C ASP A 162 -16.73 -56.60 -46.68
N PHE A 163 -15.92 -55.54 -46.61
CA PHE A 163 -15.93 -54.40 -47.52
C PHE A 163 -14.99 -54.60 -48.70
N GLY A 164 -14.06 -55.56 -48.65
CA GLY A 164 -12.98 -55.73 -49.62
C GLY A 164 -13.42 -56.16 -51.02
N GLY A 165 -14.66 -56.67 -51.15
CA GLY A 165 -15.26 -57.00 -52.44
C GLY A 165 -15.83 -55.79 -53.20
N SER A 166 -15.96 -54.63 -52.57
CA SER A 166 -16.47 -53.41 -53.17
C SER A 166 -15.35 -52.42 -53.45
N THR A 167 -15.56 -51.59 -54.47
CA THR A 167 -14.74 -50.43 -54.88
C THR A 167 -15.41 -49.12 -54.48
N GLY A 168 -16.51 -49.18 -53.72
CA GLY A 168 -17.30 -48.03 -53.29
C GLY A 168 -18.25 -47.48 -54.36
N PRO A 169 -19.18 -46.57 -53.99
CA PRO A 169 -20.22 -46.04 -54.89
C PRO A 169 -19.68 -45.35 -56.14
N LEU A 170 -18.46 -44.81 -56.06
CA LEU A 170 -17.81 -44.08 -57.16
C LEU A 170 -16.69 -44.90 -57.83
N GLY A 171 -16.42 -46.13 -57.38
CA GLY A 171 -15.32 -46.96 -57.89
C GLY A 171 -13.93 -46.46 -57.49
N ASP A 172 -13.82 -45.64 -56.45
CA ASP A 172 -12.61 -44.97 -55.97
C ASP A 172 -11.96 -45.66 -54.74
N ASN A 173 -12.45 -46.85 -54.38
CA ASN A 173 -12.10 -47.60 -53.17
C ASN A 173 -12.46 -46.88 -51.87
N LYS A 174 -13.49 -46.01 -51.89
CA LYS A 174 -13.99 -45.33 -50.70
C LYS A 174 -15.37 -45.82 -50.32
N LEU A 175 -15.50 -46.31 -49.10
CA LEU A 175 -16.76 -46.80 -48.54
C LEU A 175 -17.11 -46.06 -47.26
N SER A 176 -18.39 -46.09 -46.93
CA SER A 176 -18.88 -45.57 -45.66
C SER A 176 -19.73 -46.60 -44.94
N ALA A 177 -19.66 -46.59 -43.62
CA ALA A 177 -20.69 -47.12 -42.73
C ALA A 177 -21.06 -46.01 -41.73
N GLY A 178 -22.30 -45.97 -41.27
CA GLY A 178 -22.69 -45.02 -40.23
C GLY A 178 -21.85 -45.23 -38.97
N SER A 179 -21.74 -46.48 -38.53
CA SER A 179 -20.85 -46.89 -37.43
C SER A 179 -20.55 -48.39 -37.50
N ILE A 180 -19.40 -48.81 -36.97
CA ILE A 180 -19.05 -50.22 -36.74
C ILE A 180 -18.83 -50.48 -35.24
N ASN A 181 -19.25 -51.64 -34.75
CA ASN A 181 -19.23 -52.01 -33.33
C ASN A 181 -19.08 -53.52 -33.13
N GLY A 182 -18.69 -53.96 -31.93
CA GLY A 182 -18.66 -55.36 -31.54
C GLY A 182 -17.42 -56.12 -31.98
N GLY A 183 -17.53 -57.45 -32.00
CA GLY A 183 -16.43 -58.40 -32.18
C GLY A 183 -16.15 -58.77 -33.63
N GLY A 184 -15.62 -59.96 -33.84
CA GLY A 184 -15.47 -60.54 -35.19
C GLY A 184 -14.43 -59.83 -36.05
N THR A 185 -14.59 -59.90 -37.38
CA THR A 185 -13.68 -59.29 -38.35
C THR A 185 -14.37 -58.29 -39.26
N PHE A 186 -13.78 -57.12 -39.43
CA PHE A 186 -14.12 -56.14 -40.46
C PHE A 186 -13.01 -56.14 -41.51
N ARG A 187 -13.27 -56.68 -42.71
CA ARG A 187 -12.29 -56.77 -43.79
C ARG A 187 -12.42 -55.56 -44.71
N LEU A 188 -11.37 -54.77 -44.85
CA LEU A 188 -11.36 -53.57 -45.69
C LEU A 188 -10.95 -53.87 -47.14
N GLY A 189 -10.06 -54.85 -47.35
CA GLY A 189 -9.33 -54.95 -48.62
C GLY A 189 -8.54 -53.67 -48.87
N GLN A 190 -8.47 -53.20 -50.12
CA GLN A 190 -7.75 -51.97 -50.49
C GLN A 190 -8.50 -50.68 -50.14
N ASN A 191 -9.66 -50.78 -49.48
CA ASN A 191 -10.57 -49.66 -49.33
C ASN A 191 -10.24 -48.75 -48.15
N GLU A 192 -10.57 -47.46 -48.32
CA GLU A 192 -10.75 -46.49 -47.25
C GLU A 192 -12.18 -46.62 -46.70
N LEU A 193 -12.32 -46.98 -45.42
CA LEU A 193 -13.62 -47.05 -44.75
C LEU A 193 -13.84 -45.84 -43.85
N THR A 194 -14.84 -45.03 -44.18
CA THR A 194 -15.31 -43.92 -43.34
C THR A 194 -16.40 -44.37 -42.38
N VAL A 195 -16.23 -44.11 -41.08
CA VAL A 195 -17.19 -44.45 -40.02
C VAL A 195 -17.49 -43.26 -39.11
N GLY A 196 -18.64 -43.30 -38.44
CA GLY A 196 -19.07 -42.32 -37.44
C GLY A 196 -20.01 -41.23 -37.99
N GLY A 197 -20.45 -41.34 -39.25
CA GLY A 197 -21.40 -40.39 -39.87
C GLY A 197 -22.75 -40.29 -39.14
N ASN A 198 -23.10 -41.29 -38.33
CA ASN A 198 -24.30 -41.30 -37.49
C ASN A 198 -24.07 -40.77 -36.05
N ASN A 199 -22.86 -40.28 -35.74
CA ASN A 199 -22.46 -39.75 -34.44
C ASN A 199 -22.55 -40.71 -33.24
N LEU A 200 -22.72 -42.02 -33.46
CA LEU A 200 -22.76 -42.99 -32.37
C LEU A 200 -21.35 -43.25 -31.81
N SER A 201 -21.28 -43.46 -30.50
CA SER A 201 -20.10 -44.02 -29.85
C SER A 201 -20.11 -45.54 -29.95
N THR A 202 -18.98 -46.15 -30.29
CA THR A 202 -18.86 -47.59 -30.51
C THR A 202 -17.65 -48.20 -29.80
N ASN A 203 -17.70 -49.52 -29.59
CA ASN A 203 -16.59 -50.29 -29.04
C ASN A 203 -16.28 -51.48 -29.96
N VAL A 204 -15.27 -51.30 -30.81
CA VAL A 204 -14.80 -52.34 -31.72
C VAL A 204 -13.82 -53.23 -30.98
N THR A 205 -14.34 -54.35 -30.50
CA THR A 205 -13.58 -55.38 -29.81
C THR A 205 -12.96 -56.40 -30.77
N GLY A 206 -13.48 -56.45 -32.00
CA GLY A 206 -12.97 -57.29 -33.09
C GLY A 206 -11.74 -56.72 -33.80
N VAL A 207 -11.36 -57.39 -34.89
CA VAL A 207 -10.21 -57.02 -35.74
C VAL A 207 -10.68 -56.32 -37.01
N ILE A 208 -10.13 -55.15 -37.28
CA ILE A 208 -10.18 -54.49 -38.59
C ILE A 208 -8.93 -54.92 -39.36
N ALA A 209 -9.09 -55.51 -40.54
CA ALA A 209 -8.01 -56.12 -41.32
C ALA A 209 -8.17 -55.82 -42.82
N ASP A 210 -7.08 -55.83 -43.56
CA ASP A 210 -7.08 -55.65 -45.03
C ASP A 210 -6.34 -56.78 -45.78
N GLY A 211 -5.74 -57.72 -45.05
CA GLY A 211 -4.89 -58.75 -45.64
C GLY A 211 -3.55 -58.23 -46.18
N GLY A 212 -3.09 -57.06 -45.74
CA GLY A 212 -1.86 -56.42 -46.19
C GLY A 212 -1.99 -55.65 -47.50
N THR A 213 -3.20 -55.27 -47.89
CA THR A 213 -3.49 -54.68 -49.20
C THR A 213 -3.55 -53.15 -49.21
N GLY A 214 -3.44 -52.47 -48.06
CA GLY A 214 -3.36 -51.01 -47.98
C GLY A 214 -4.67 -50.33 -47.57
N GLY A 215 -5.62 -51.05 -46.97
CA GLY A 215 -6.89 -50.48 -46.51
C GLY A 215 -6.71 -49.49 -45.35
N SER A 216 -7.50 -48.43 -45.32
CA SER A 216 -7.40 -47.34 -44.32
C SER A 216 -8.72 -47.09 -43.60
N LEU A 217 -8.65 -46.45 -42.44
CA LEU A 217 -9.81 -46.10 -41.61
C LEU A 217 -9.94 -44.58 -41.48
N VAL A 218 -11.14 -44.04 -41.70
CA VAL A 218 -11.47 -42.62 -41.43
C VAL A 218 -12.56 -42.56 -40.37
N LYS A 219 -12.32 -41.88 -39.25
CA LYS A 219 -13.33 -41.61 -38.23
C LYS A 219 -13.83 -40.16 -38.35
N THR A 220 -15.14 -40.01 -38.54
CA THR A 220 -15.86 -38.72 -38.59
C THR A 220 -16.98 -38.68 -37.54
N GLY A 221 -17.66 -37.54 -37.41
CA GLY A 221 -18.76 -37.33 -36.48
C GLY A 221 -18.31 -37.26 -35.00
N ALA A 222 -19.22 -36.80 -34.13
CA ALA A 222 -18.88 -36.42 -32.75
C ALA A 222 -18.66 -37.61 -31.78
N GLY A 223 -19.13 -38.81 -32.12
CA GLY A 223 -19.06 -39.98 -31.23
C GLY A 223 -17.64 -40.50 -30.97
N THR A 224 -17.47 -41.27 -29.89
CA THR A 224 -16.20 -41.92 -29.53
C THR A 224 -16.16 -43.35 -30.05
N MET A 225 -15.12 -43.70 -30.81
CA MET A 225 -14.84 -45.06 -31.25
C MET A 225 -13.72 -45.66 -30.38
N ILE A 226 -14.04 -46.63 -29.53
CA ILE A 226 -13.06 -47.40 -28.78
C ILE A 226 -12.55 -48.53 -29.66
N LEU A 227 -11.24 -48.61 -29.89
CA LEU A 227 -10.59 -49.72 -30.57
C LEU A 227 -9.85 -50.54 -29.51
N SER A 228 -10.40 -51.69 -29.12
CA SER A 228 -9.74 -52.58 -28.14
C SER A 228 -9.09 -53.80 -28.79
N GLY A 229 -9.53 -54.20 -29.99
CA GLY A 229 -8.94 -55.29 -30.76
C GLY A 229 -7.58 -54.94 -31.39
N ILE A 230 -6.80 -55.98 -31.72
CA ILE A 230 -5.53 -55.84 -32.47
C ILE A 230 -5.87 -55.70 -33.94
N ASN A 231 -5.62 -54.53 -34.51
CA ASN A 231 -5.98 -54.21 -35.89
C ASN A 231 -4.77 -54.38 -36.83
N THR A 232 -5.03 -54.82 -38.06
CA THR A 232 -3.95 -55.19 -39.01
C THR A 232 -4.01 -54.48 -40.36
N TYR A 233 -4.99 -53.59 -40.58
CA TYR A 233 -5.06 -52.76 -41.78
C TYR A 233 -3.80 -51.89 -41.93
N THR A 234 -3.27 -51.74 -43.15
CA THR A 234 -1.94 -51.15 -43.36
C THR A 234 -1.95 -49.73 -43.94
N GLY A 235 -3.10 -49.23 -44.41
CA GLY A 235 -3.24 -47.90 -45.03
C GLY A 235 -3.26 -46.71 -44.06
N GLY A 236 -3.32 -46.95 -42.75
CA GLY A 236 -3.32 -45.91 -41.72
C GLY A 236 -4.71 -45.44 -41.28
N THR A 237 -4.73 -44.44 -40.40
CA THR A 237 -5.93 -43.97 -39.69
C THR A 237 -6.06 -42.45 -39.78
N THR A 238 -7.23 -41.97 -40.19
CA THR A 238 -7.57 -40.56 -40.28
C THR A 238 -8.59 -40.17 -39.20
N PHE A 239 -8.23 -39.16 -38.41
CA PHE A 239 -9.02 -38.56 -37.34
C PHE A 239 -9.68 -37.28 -37.87
N ALA A 240 -10.83 -37.42 -38.53
CA ALA A 240 -11.57 -36.30 -39.13
C ALA A 240 -12.57 -35.66 -38.18
N GLY A 241 -13.02 -36.37 -37.14
CA GLY A 241 -13.90 -35.83 -36.11
C GLY A 241 -14.16 -36.79 -34.96
N GLY A 242 -14.59 -36.25 -33.83
CA GLY A 242 -14.82 -37.02 -32.60
C GLY A 242 -13.53 -37.65 -32.06
N THR A 243 -13.67 -38.76 -31.34
CA THR A 243 -12.54 -39.40 -30.64
C THR A 243 -12.35 -40.84 -31.11
N ILE A 244 -11.10 -41.25 -31.34
CA ILE A 244 -10.70 -42.67 -31.32
C ILE A 244 -9.95 -42.91 -30.00
N SER A 245 -10.39 -43.91 -29.23
CA SER A 245 -9.81 -44.25 -27.93
C SER A 245 -9.08 -45.60 -28.00
N VAL A 246 -7.84 -45.65 -27.53
CA VAL A 246 -6.96 -46.82 -27.60
C VAL A 246 -6.15 -47.02 -26.31
N ALA A 247 -5.69 -48.25 -26.08
CA ALA A 247 -4.83 -48.59 -24.95
C ALA A 247 -3.43 -49.10 -25.38
N GLN A 248 -3.21 -49.38 -26.67
CA GLN A 248 -1.94 -49.88 -27.21
C GLN A 248 -1.81 -49.52 -28.70
N ASP A 249 -0.57 -49.39 -29.22
CA ASP A 249 -0.32 -49.00 -30.62
C ASP A 249 -0.98 -49.94 -31.65
N ALA A 250 -1.01 -51.23 -31.35
CA ALA A 250 -1.61 -52.24 -32.22
C ALA A 250 -3.14 -52.08 -32.39
N ASN A 251 -3.80 -51.22 -31.60
CA ASN A 251 -5.19 -50.83 -31.86
C ASN A 251 -5.33 -49.92 -33.10
N LEU A 252 -4.26 -49.29 -33.58
CA LEU A 252 -4.29 -48.31 -34.68
C LEU A 252 -3.95 -48.91 -36.07
N GLY A 253 -3.89 -50.24 -36.19
CA GLY A 253 -3.57 -50.93 -37.44
C GLY A 253 -2.10 -51.37 -37.52
N GLY A 254 -1.61 -51.68 -38.71
CA GLY A 254 -0.21 -52.08 -38.93
C GLY A 254 0.76 -50.91 -38.67
N ALA A 255 1.90 -51.17 -38.02
CA ALA A 255 2.83 -50.15 -37.48
C ALA A 255 3.38 -49.10 -38.47
N ALA A 256 3.32 -49.37 -39.78
CA ALA A 256 3.73 -48.43 -40.83
C ALA A 256 2.61 -47.47 -41.29
N GLY A 257 1.36 -47.72 -40.89
CA GLY A 257 0.21 -46.88 -41.26
C GLY A 257 0.26 -45.52 -40.55
N ALA A 258 0.26 -44.44 -41.32
CA ALA A 258 0.30 -43.07 -40.81
C ALA A 258 -0.97 -42.69 -40.03
N LEU A 259 -0.84 -41.72 -39.14
CA LEU A 259 -1.96 -41.09 -38.42
C LEU A 259 -2.20 -39.69 -39.01
N THR A 260 -3.36 -39.45 -39.60
CA THR A 260 -3.70 -38.16 -40.22
C THR A 260 -4.79 -37.45 -39.41
N PHE A 261 -4.53 -36.24 -38.95
CA PHE A 261 -5.50 -35.45 -38.20
C PHE A 261 -6.07 -34.33 -39.06
N THR A 262 -7.39 -34.23 -39.13
CA THR A 262 -8.10 -33.13 -39.81
C THR A 262 -9.15 -32.49 -38.91
N GLY A 263 -9.04 -32.69 -37.59
CA GLY A 263 -9.92 -32.11 -36.55
C GLY A 263 -10.30 -33.06 -35.42
N GLY A 264 -9.97 -34.36 -35.50
CA GLY A 264 -10.31 -35.36 -34.48
C GLY A 264 -9.32 -35.51 -33.32
N THR A 265 -9.68 -36.37 -32.36
CA THR A 265 -8.90 -36.68 -31.16
C THR A 265 -8.44 -38.14 -31.15
N LEU A 266 -7.15 -38.35 -30.85
CA LEU A 266 -6.65 -39.64 -30.38
C LEU A 266 -6.57 -39.59 -28.86
N GLN A 267 -7.35 -40.43 -28.19
CA GLN A 267 -7.30 -40.63 -26.74
C GLN A 267 -6.52 -41.91 -26.42
N THR A 268 -5.51 -41.80 -25.55
CA THR A 268 -4.77 -42.95 -25.03
C THR A 268 -5.07 -43.15 -23.55
N THR A 269 -5.61 -44.32 -23.19
CA THR A 269 -5.95 -44.67 -21.81
C THR A 269 -4.85 -45.44 -21.07
N ALA A 270 -3.73 -45.72 -21.75
CA ALA A 270 -2.51 -46.32 -21.21
C ALA A 270 -1.29 -45.82 -22.01
N GLY A 271 -0.09 -45.96 -21.44
CA GLY A 271 1.16 -45.57 -22.11
C GLY A 271 1.69 -46.63 -23.08
N PHE A 272 2.21 -46.19 -24.22
CA PHE A 272 2.87 -47.02 -25.25
C PHE A 272 3.70 -46.14 -26.20
N SER A 273 4.55 -46.77 -27.01
CA SER A 273 5.34 -46.08 -28.04
C SER A 273 4.78 -46.35 -29.45
N SER A 274 4.86 -45.35 -30.33
CA SER A 274 4.46 -45.44 -31.73
C SER A 274 5.50 -44.80 -32.65
N ALA A 275 5.88 -45.53 -33.70
CA ALA A 275 6.81 -45.05 -34.74
C ALA A 275 6.09 -44.46 -35.97
N ARG A 276 4.76 -44.33 -35.90
CA ARG A 276 3.94 -43.85 -37.03
C ARG A 276 4.23 -42.39 -37.29
N SER A 277 4.29 -42.02 -38.56
CA SER A 277 4.25 -40.61 -38.94
C SER A 277 2.88 -40.01 -38.61
N ILE A 278 2.89 -38.75 -38.19
CA ILE A 278 1.69 -37.95 -37.94
C ILE A 278 1.63 -36.82 -38.94
N ALA A 279 0.49 -36.69 -39.61
CA ALA A 279 0.19 -35.58 -40.51
C ALA A 279 -0.92 -34.71 -39.91
N LEU A 280 -0.67 -33.41 -39.74
CA LEU A 280 -1.61 -32.42 -39.21
C LEU A 280 -2.21 -31.59 -40.35
N GLY A 281 -3.50 -31.75 -40.62
CA GLY A 281 -4.25 -30.92 -41.56
C GLY A 281 -4.79 -29.65 -40.94
N THR A 282 -5.53 -28.87 -41.74
CA THR A 282 -6.06 -27.54 -41.35
C THR A 282 -6.91 -27.54 -40.09
N GLY A 283 -7.61 -28.63 -39.78
CA GLY A 283 -8.39 -28.78 -38.54
C GLY A 283 -7.54 -29.08 -37.30
N GLY A 284 -6.23 -29.32 -37.46
CA GLY A 284 -5.33 -29.74 -36.41
C GLY A 284 -5.65 -31.15 -35.87
N GLY A 285 -4.94 -31.54 -34.82
CA GLY A 285 -5.12 -32.80 -34.12
C GLY A 285 -5.02 -32.66 -32.61
N THR A 286 -5.86 -33.40 -31.89
CA THR A 286 -5.77 -33.51 -30.43
C THR A 286 -5.21 -34.86 -30.02
N LEU A 287 -4.13 -34.85 -29.25
CA LEU A 287 -3.57 -36.00 -28.54
C LEU A 287 -3.96 -35.89 -27.07
N GLN A 288 -4.95 -36.67 -26.65
CA GLN A 288 -5.40 -36.76 -25.26
C GLN A 288 -4.73 -37.95 -24.57
N VAL A 289 -3.77 -37.67 -23.69
CA VAL A 289 -3.07 -38.71 -22.93
C VAL A 289 -3.62 -38.71 -21.50
N ASP A 290 -4.52 -39.64 -21.19
CA ASP A 290 -5.19 -39.66 -19.89
C ASP A 290 -4.23 -40.05 -18.75
N THR A 291 -3.35 -41.02 -19.01
CA THR A 291 -2.37 -41.54 -18.05
C THR A 291 -1.16 -42.15 -18.79
N GLY A 292 -0.06 -42.38 -18.06
CA GLY A 292 1.18 -42.94 -18.61
C GLY A 292 1.86 -42.01 -19.61
N THR A 293 2.72 -42.58 -20.45
CA THR A 293 3.45 -41.87 -21.51
C THR A 293 3.06 -42.41 -22.87
N LEU A 294 2.58 -41.55 -23.77
CA LEU A 294 2.53 -41.80 -25.21
C LEU A 294 3.84 -41.30 -25.82
N GLU A 295 4.68 -42.21 -26.30
CA GLU A 295 5.93 -41.86 -26.97
C GLU A 295 5.76 -41.91 -28.50
N LEU A 296 6.13 -40.83 -29.18
CA LEU A 296 6.05 -40.70 -30.63
C LEU A 296 7.43 -40.51 -31.24
N SER A 297 7.93 -41.54 -31.92
CA SER A 297 9.23 -41.52 -32.60
C SER A 297 9.14 -41.22 -34.09
N GLY A 298 7.94 -41.27 -34.67
CA GLY A 298 7.71 -40.85 -36.06
C GLY A 298 7.66 -39.32 -36.19
N ASN A 299 7.90 -38.83 -37.41
CA ASN A 299 7.84 -37.40 -37.71
C ASN A 299 6.41 -36.86 -37.57
N ILE A 300 6.28 -35.63 -37.06
CA ILE A 300 5.02 -34.87 -37.06
C ILE A 300 5.16 -33.72 -38.07
N ALA A 301 4.30 -33.68 -39.09
CA ALA A 301 4.40 -32.72 -40.19
C ALA A 301 3.04 -32.13 -40.57
N ASP A 302 3.03 -30.98 -41.23
CA ASP A 302 1.83 -30.45 -41.87
C ASP A 302 1.39 -31.35 -43.03
N SER A 303 0.08 -31.59 -43.16
CA SER A 303 -0.51 -32.29 -44.28
C SER A 303 -0.92 -31.29 -45.36
N GLY A 304 -0.52 -31.52 -46.62
CA GLY A 304 -0.98 -30.70 -47.75
C GLY A 304 -0.42 -29.27 -47.80
N GLY A 305 0.63 -28.96 -47.04
CA GLY A 305 1.31 -27.66 -47.06
C GLY A 305 0.59 -26.54 -46.29
N THR A 306 -0.50 -26.85 -45.59
CA THR A 306 -1.22 -25.90 -44.73
C THR A 306 -0.94 -26.18 -43.25
N PRO A 307 -0.67 -25.16 -42.42
CA PRO A 307 -0.37 -25.34 -41.00
C PRO A 307 -1.52 -26.01 -40.23
N GLY A 308 -1.23 -27.11 -39.53
CA GLY A 308 -2.15 -27.79 -38.62
C GLY A 308 -1.69 -27.70 -37.16
N ALA A 309 -2.60 -27.36 -36.23
CA ALA A 309 -2.25 -27.25 -34.81
C ALA A 309 -2.09 -28.63 -34.14
N LEU A 310 -1.14 -28.75 -33.22
CA LEU A 310 -0.99 -29.88 -32.32
C LEU A 310 -1.53 -29.51 -30.93
N THR A 311 -2.57 -30.19 -30.47
CA THR A 311 -3.14 -29.98 -29.13
C THR A 311 -2.87 -31.18 -28.23
N LYS A 312 -2.21 -30.96 -27.09
CA LYS A 312 -2.01 -31.94 -26.03
C LYS A 312 -2.99 -31.70 -24.87
N THR A 313 -3.77 -32.73 -24.52
CA THR A 313 -4.69 -32.76 -23.37
C THR A 313 -4.46 -34.01 -22.52
N GLY A 314 -5.21 -34.15 -21.43
CA GLY A 314 -5.09 -35.26 -20.47
C GLY A 314 -3.87 -35.12 -19.54
N ALA A 315 -3.92 -35.80 -18.40
CA ALA A 315 -2.95 -35.63 -17.31
C ALA A 315 -1.59 -36.33 -17.57
N GLY A 316 -1.52 -37.28 -18.50
CA GLY A 316 -0.31 -38.03 -18.82
C GLY A 316 0.71 -37.25 -19.65
N THR A 317 1.79 -37.94 -20.02
CA THR A 317 2.93 -37.39 -20.77
C THR A 317 2.81 -37.72 -22.26
N LEU A 318 2.95 -36.72 -23.12
CA LEU A 318 3.25 -36.93 -24.53
C LEU A 318 4.76 -36.74 -24.72
N SER A 319 5.48 -37.80 -25.07
CA SER A 319 6.91 -37.73 -25.37
C SER A 319 7.13 -37.69 -26.88
N LEU A 320 7.78 -36.64 -27.37
CA LEU A 320 8.16 -36.51 -28.77
C LEU A 320 9.64 -36.89 -28.88
N THR A 321 9.95 -38.04 -29.46
CA THR A 321 11.32 -38.50 -29.72
C THR A 321 11.71 -38.35 -31.20
N GLY A 322 10.73 -38.25 -32.10
CA GLY A 322 10.94 -37.93 -33.51
C GLY A 322 11.04 -36.42 -33.80
N ASN A 323 11.17 -36.06 -35.09
CA ASN A 323 11.24 -34.68 -35.54
C ASN A 323 9.84 -34.04 -35.67
N SER A 324 9.67 -32.85 -35.10
CA SER A 324 8.50 -31.99 -35.35
C SER A 324 8.82 -30.96 -36.44
N ILE A 325 8.13 -31.03 -37.57
CA ILE A 325 8.35 -30.17 -38.76
C ILE A 325 7.05 -29.49 -39.24
N TYR A 326 6.05 -29.39 -38.37
CA TYR A 326 4.79 -28.68 -38.63
C TYR A 326 4.91 -27.21 -38.20
N SER A 327 4.16 -26.32 -38.85
CA SER A 327 4.21 -24.87 -38.60
C SER A 327 2.99 -24.34 -37.84
N GLY A 328 1.94 -25.16 -37.65
CA GLY A 328 0.78 -24.80 -36.83
C GLY A 328 1.12 -24.74 -35.33
N ALA A 329 0.27 -24.06 -34.55
CA ALA A 329 0.51 -23.86 -33.12
C ALA A 329 0.54 -25.17 -32.31
N THR A 330 1.37 -25.20 -31.27
CA THR A 330 1.42 -26.26 -30.27
C THR A 330 0.73 -25.80 -28.98
N ASN A 331 -0.41 -26.41 -28.64
CA ASN A 331 -1.19 -26.08 -27.45
C ASN A 331 -1.03 -27.18 -26.40
N ILE A 332 -0.43 -26.86 -25.26
CA ILE A 332 -0.29 -27.79 -24.13
C ILE A 332 -1.32 -27.39 -23.07
N LEU A 333 -2.48 -28.06 -23.10
CA LEU A 333 -3.62 -27.73 -22.25
C LEU A 333 -3.61 -28.45 -20.90
N ALA A 334 -3.00 -29.65 -20.83
CA ALA A 334 -2.86 -30.42 -19.61
C ALA A 334 -1.69 -31.44 -19.69
N GLY A 335 -1.19 -31.83 -18.52
CA GLY A 335 -0.11 -32.81 -18.38
C GLY A 335 1.23 -32.27 -18.87
N THR A 336 2.08 -33.18 -19.37
CA THR A 336 3.44 -32.86 -19.81
C THR A 336 3.61 -33.13 -21.31
N LEU A 337 4.21 -32.19 -22.03
CA LEU A 337 4.88 -32.44 -23.30
C LEU A 337 6.38 -32.60 -23.01
N LEU A 338 6.91 -33.80 -23.22
CA LEU A 338 8.33 -34.12 -23.07
C LEU A 338 9.01 -34.06 -24.44
N ALA A 339 9.98 -33.17 -24.60
CA ALA A 339 10.70 -32.91 -25.83
C ALA A 339 12.06 -33.61 -25.82
N SER A 340 12.08 -34.89 -26.19
CA SER A 340 13.32 -35.69 -26.31
C SER A 340 13.93 -35.58 -27.73
N GLY A 341 13.10 -35.38 -28.75
CA GLY A 341 13.46 -35.06 -30.13
C GLY A 341 13.43 -33.55 -30.41
N SER A 342 13.52 -33.15 -31.69
CA SER A 342 13.46 -31.74 -32.08
C SER A 342 12.02 -31.21 -32.10
N LEU A 343 11.78 -30.13 -31.37
CA LEU A 343 10.57 -29.30 -31.48
C LEU A 343 10.56 -28.51 -32.79
N SER A 344 9.38 -27.98 -33.15
CA SER A 344 9.23 -27.20 -34.38
C SER A 344 9.63 -25.74 -34.14
N PRO A 345 10.65 -25.22 -34.87
CA PRO A 345 11.08 -23.83 -34.76
C PRO A 345 10.06 -22.83 -35.30
N ASP A 346 9.11 -23.26 -36.13
CA ASP A 346 8.09 -22.38 -36.72
C ASP A 346 6.81 -22.31 -35.87
N SER A 347 6.63 -23.25 -34.92
CA SER A 347 5.40 -23.35 -34.12
C SER A 347 5.38 -22.39 -32.93
N ALA A 348 4.23 -21.74 -32.72
CA ALA A 348 3.93 -21.02 -31.48
C ALA A 348 3.49 -22.01 -30.38
N TYR A 349 4.20 -22.02 -29.25
CA TYR A 349 3.89 -22.86 -28.09
C TYR A 349 3.09 -22.07 -27.04
N THR A 350 1.89 -22.55 -26.72
CA THR A 350 1.06 -22.01 -25.63
C THR A 350 0.90 -23.06 -24.54
N ILE A 351 1.33 -22.73 -23.32
CA ILE A 351 1.31 -23.65 -22.17
C ILE A 351 0.26 -23.16 -21.16
N ALA A 352 -0.82 -23.92 -20.99
CA ALA A 352 -1.87 -23.61 -20.04
C ALA A 352 -1.38 -23.71 -18.58
N ALA A 353 -2.06 -23.03 -17.67
CA ALA A 353 -1.78 -23.13 -16.24
C ALA A 353 -1.90 -24.60 -15.78
N GLY A 354 -0.88 -25.09 -15.05
CA GLY A 354 -0.80 -26.48 -14.60
C GLY A 354 -0.22 -27.47 -15.63
N ALA A 355 -0.02 -27.06 -16.88
CA ALA A 355 0.66 -27.86 -17.89
C ALA A 355 2.18 -27.59 -17.92
N THR A 356 2.95 -28.53 -18.49
CA THR A 356 4.42 -28.46 -18.53
C THR A 356 4.97 -28.77 -19.91
N LEU A 357 5.92 -27.95 -20.37
CA LEU A 357 6.89 -28.30 -21.41
C LEU A 357 8.20 -28.72 -20.73
N ALA A 358 8.60 -29.96 -20.91
CA ALA A 358 9.81 -30.53 -20.34
C ALA A 358 10.83 -30.80 -21.46
N LEU A 359 12.03 -30.22 -21.37
CA LEU A 359 13.08 -30.40 -22.37
C LEU A 359 13.98 -31.56 -21.97
N ASP A 360 13.96 -32.64 -22.72
CA ASP A 360 14.82 -33.81 -22.53
C ASP A 360 15.92 -33.88 -23.59
N ASN A 361 16.20 -32.74 -24.22
CA ASN A 361 17.23 -32.57 -25.22
C ASN A 361 17.97 -31.25 -24.94
N PRO A 362 19.32 -31.21 -25.01
CA PRO A 362 20.10 -30.04 -24.61
C PRO A 362 19.81 -28.75 -25.39
N PHE A 363 19.26 -28.83 -26.60
CA PHE A 363 18.98 -27.65 -27.42
C PHE A 363 17.64 -27.78 -28.13
N GLN A 364 16.76 -26.81 -27.93
CA GLN A 364 15.42 -26.80 -28.50
C GLN A 364 15.06 -25.44 -29.08
N PHE A 365 14.34 -25.46 -30.20
CA PHE A 365 13.96 -24.28 -30.96
C PHE A 365 12.44 -24.25 -31.11
N ILE A 366 11.84 -23.10 -30.81
CA ILE A 366 10.41 -22.87 -30.99
C ILE A 366 10.15 -21.47 -31.58
N GLY A 367 8.99 -21.33 -32.23
CA GLY A 367 8.58 -20.06 -32.85
C GLY A 367 8.35 -18.97 -31.82
N SER A 368 7.53 -19.22 -30.81
CA SER A 368 7.26 -18.27 -29.72
C SER A 368 6.69 -18.98 -28.49
N LEU A 369 6.81 -18.36 -27.31
CA LEU A 369 6.34 -18.93 -26.05
C LEU A 369 5.25 -18.05 -25.39
N ALA A 370 4.11 -18.64 -25.05
CA ALA A 370 3.01 -17.95 -24.36
C ALA A 370 2.34 -18.85 -23.31
N GLY A 371 1.52 -18.23 -22.46
CA GLY A 371 0.71 -18.93 -21.45
C GLY A 371 1.25 -18.82 -20.02
N ALA A 372 0.71 -19.65 -19.13
CA ALA A 372 0.90 -19.57 -17.67
C ALA A 372 1.40 -20.89 -17.04
N GLY A 373 1.75 -21.88 -17.85
CA GLY A 373 2.29 -23.17 -17.39
C GLY A 373 3.77 -23.11 -17.01
N SER A 374 4.44 -24.27 -17.00
CA SER A 374 5.87 -24.35 -16.68
C SER A 374 6.72 -24.86 -17.83
N VAL A 375 7.95 -24.37 -17.91
CA VAL A 375 9.03 -24.91 -18.76
C VAL A 375 10.14 -25.40 -17.83
N THR A 376 10.61 -26.63 -18.02
CA THR A 376 11.62 -27.25 -17.16
C THR A 376 12.65 -28.02 -17.96
N ASN A 377 13.88 -28.11 -17.46
CA ASN A 377 14.84 -29.08 -17.95
C ASN A 377 14.47 -30.47 -17.38
N ALA A 378 14.36 -31.47 -18.23
CA ALA A 378 14.23 -32.89 -17.87
C ALA A 378 15.46 -33.71 -18.27
N ASN A 379 16.37 -33.14 -19.06
CA ASN A 379 17.63 -33.75 -19.45
C ASN A 379 18.62 -33.77 -18.25
N ALA A 380 19.57 -34.71 -18.29
CA ALA A 380 20.64 -34.78 -17.31
C ALA A 380 21.75 -33.74 -17.51
N ALA A 381 21.86 -33.18 -18.72
CA ALA A 381 22.74 -32.07 -19.07
C ALA A 381 21.97 -30.75 -19.12
N ASP A 382 22.70 -29.63 -19.12
CA ASP A 382 22.11 -28.30 -19.25
C ASP A 382 21.34 -28.18 -20.58
N ALA A 383 20.18 -27.53 -20.53
CA ALA A 383 19.30 -27.36 -21.68
C ALA A 383 19.13 -25.89 -22.04
N VAL A 384 19.03 -25.62 -23.34
CA VAL A 384 18.78 -24.30 -23.92
C VAL A 384 17.46 -24.32 -24.66
N LEU A 385 16.57 -23.38 -24.32
CA LEU A 385 15.38 -23.08 -25.10
C LEU A 385 15.59 -21.80 -25.90
N VAL A 386 15.52 -21.90 -27.22
CA VAL A 386 15.50 -20.76 -28.15
C VAL A 386 14.05 -20.43 -28.51
N VAL A 387 13.65 -19.17 -28.31
CA VAL A 387 12.28 -18.68 -28.57
C VAL A 387 12.30 -17.43 -29.45
N GLY A 388 11.25 -17.22 -30.24
CA GLY A 388 11.02 -15.99 -31.01
C GLY A 388 11.30 -16.10 -32.51
N LEU A 389 11.64 -17.30 -33.01
CA LEU A 389 11.94 -17.58 -34.41
C LEU A 389 10.80 -17.27 -35.39
N ASN A 390 9.54 -17.19 -34.92
CA ASN A 390 8.40 -16.80 -35.74
C ASN A 390 8.12 -15.28 -35.73
N ASN A 391 9.00 -14.47 -35.12
CA ASN A 391 8.91 -13.01 -34.99
C ASN A 391 7.64 -12.49 -34.29
N SER A 392 6.90 -13.35 -33.59
CA SER A 392 5.69 -12.94 -32.87
C SER A 392 6.04 -12.37 -31.49
N SER A 393 5.35 -11.29 -31.11
CA SER A 393 5.45 -10.78 -29.74
C SER A 393 4.52 -11.57 -28.81
N THR A 394 5.04 -12.08 -27.70
CA THR A 394 4.27 -12.92 -26.78
C THR A 394 4.54 -12.57 -25.32
N THR A 395 3.55 -12.89 -24.46
CA THR A 395 3.68 -12.79 -23.01
C THR A 395 3.62 -14.19 -22.41
N PHE A 396 4.66 -14.54 -21.64
CA PHE A 396 4.70 -15.74 -20.81
C PHE A 396 4.56 -15.34 -19.33
N ALA A 397 3.43 -15.71 -18.73
CA ALA A 397 3.14 -15.54 -17.31
C ALA A 397 3.56 -16.74 -16.46
N GLY A 398 3.97 -17.82 -17.13
CA GLY A 398 4.43 -19.05 -16.51
C GLY A 398 5.83 -18.97 -15.92
N VAL A 399 6.33 -20.10 -15.44
CA VAL A 399 7.65 -20.23 -14.81
C VAL A 399 8.57 -21.07 -15.67
N ILE A 400 9.72 -20.51 -16.06
CA ILE A 400 10.87 -21.23 -16.58
C ILE A 400 11.79 -21.55 -15.40
N LYS A 401 12.16 -22.82 -15.26
CA LYS A 401 12.94 -23.32 -14.13
C LYS A 401 13.97 -24.36 -14.56
N ASP A 402 14.99 -24.51 -13.72
CA ASP A 402 15.94 -25.61 -13.83
C ASP A 402 15.25 -26.96 -13.63
N GLY A 403 15.91 -28.00 -14.14
CA GLY A 403 15.57 -29.38 -13.84
C GLY A 403 16.08 -29.81 -12.48
N ALA A 404 15.74 -31.03 -12.08
CA ALA A 404 16.26 -31.61 -10.84
C ALA A 404 17.79 -31.86 -10.90
N ALA A 405 18.34 -32.09 -12.09
CA ALA A 405 19.74 -32.49 -12.29
C ALA A 405 20.61 -31.39 -12.93
N ALA A 406 20.02 -30.54 -13.78
CA ALA A 406 20.77 -29.62 -14.64
C ALA A 406 20.01 -28.32 -14.90
N LYS A 407 20.74 -27.32 -15.38
CA LYS A 407 20.27 -25.95 -15.55
C LYS A 407 19.46 -25.78 -16.83
N MET A 408 18.65 -24.73 -16.85
CA MET A 408 17.96 -24.23 -18.03
C MET A 408 18.53 -22.86 -18.41
N SER A 409 18.79 -22.65 -19.70
CA SER A 409 19.10 -21.35 -20.29
C SER A 409 17.99 -20.93 -21.25
N LEU A 410 17.76 -19.62 -21.35
CA LEU A 410 16.76 -19.04 -22.25
C LEU A 410 17.45 -18.15 -23.30
N TRP A 411 17.23 -18.43 -24.58
CA TRP A 411 17.76 -17.65 -25.69
C TRP A 411 16.60 -17.01 -26.46
N ILE A 412 16.68 -15.70 -26.69
CA ILE A 412 15.66 -14.94 -27.41
C ILE A 412 16.17 -14.56 -28.80
N ASP A 413 15.48 -15.00 -29.83
CA ASP A 413 15.78 -14.74 -31.24
C ASP A 413 14.57 -14.10 -31.95
N GLY A 414 14.78 -13.54 -33.14
CA GLY A 414 13.76 -12.91 -33.96
C GLY A 414 13.34 -11.52 -33.48
N THR A 415 12.55 -10.82 -34.30
CA THR A 415 12.18 -9.41 -34.10
C THR A 415 10.98 -9.20 -33.17
N GLY A 416 10.38 -10.28 -32.66
CA GLY A 416 9.26 -10.22 -31.72
C GLY A 416 9.70 -9.84 -30.31
N VAL A 417 8.80 -9.25 -29.52
CA VAL A 417 9.04 -9.00 -28.10
C VAL A 417 8.63 -10.21 -27.28
N THR A 418 9.58 -10.84 -26.59
CA THR A 418 9.29 -11.84 -25.56
C THR A 418 9.12 -11.14 -24.22
N THR A 419 7.92 -11.17 -23.64
CA THR A 419 7.62 -10.56 -22.34
C THR A 419 7.46 -11.62 -21.25
N LEU A 420 8.29 -11.55 -20.22
CA LEU A 420 8.23 -12.45 -19.06
C LEU A 420 7.55 -11.75 -17.88
N THR A 421 6.37 -12.25 -17.49
CA THR A 421 5.61 -11.74 -16.33
C THR A 421 5.56 -12.72 -15.17
N GLY A 422 5.99 -13.97 -15.37
CA GLY A 422 6.14 -14.96 -14.31
C GLY A 422 7.46 -14.85 -13.54
N ALA A 423 7.52 -15.50 -12.39
CA ALA A 423 8.72 -15.56 -11.54
C ALA A 423 9.61 -16.72 -11.97
N ASN A 424 10.54 -16.47 -12.89
CA ASN A 424 11.46 -17.48 -13.40
C ASN A 424 12.59 -17.77 -12.40
N THR A 425 13.03 -19.02 -12.36
CA THR A 425 14.04 -19.53 -11.40
C THR A 425 15.14 -20.35 -12.07
N TYR A 426 15.27 -20.30 -13.39
CA TYR A 426 16.35 -20.99 -14.11
C TYR A 426 17.70 -20.33 -13.87
N THR A 427 18.79 -21.08 -13.80
CA THR A 427 20.13 -20.54 -13.44
C THR A 427 21.17 -20.67 -14.54
N GLY A 428 20.81 -21.19 -15.73
CA GLY A 428 21.70 -21.32 -16.88
C GLY A 428 21.96 -20.00 -17.64
N GLY A 429 21.39 -18.88 -17.20
CA GLY A 429 21.56 -17.57 -17.83
C GLY A 429 20.63 -17.32 -19.02
N THR A 430 20.73 -16.12 -19.56
CA THR A 430 19.88 -15.64 -20.67
C THR A 430 20.74 -15.13 -21.81
N ALA A 431 20.36 -15.41 -23.06
CA ALA A 431 20.93 -14.77 -24.24
C ALA A 431 19.84 -14.03 -25.02
N ILE A 432 20.15 -12.84 -25.54
CA ILE A 432 19.26 -12.03 -26.36
C ILE A 432 20.02 -11.76 -27.65
N CYS A 433 19.62 -12.37 -28.75
CA CYS A 433 20.28 -12.23 -30.05
C CYS A 433 20.06 -10.82 -30.66
N PHE A 434 20.81 -10.53 -31.72
CA PHE A 434 20.66 -9.30 -32.50
C PHE A 434 19.21 -9.07 -32.94
N CYS A 435 18.75 -7.82 -32.87
CA CYS A 435 17.36 -7.40 -33.13
C CYS A 435 16.27 -7.99 -32.20
N SER A 436 16.61 -8.89 -31.28
CA SER A 436 15.66 -9.45 -30.31
C SER A 436 15.34 -8.48 -29.18
N THR A 437 14.14 -8.61 -28.61
CA THR A 437 13.74 -7.87 -27.41
C THR A 437 13.21 -8.79 -26.33
N LEU A 438 13.83 -8.72 -25.15
CA LEU A 438 13.35 -9.36 -23.93
C LEU A 438 12.82 -8.29 -22.97
N GLN A 439 11.55 -8.37 -22.57
CA GLN A 439 10.97 -7.50 -21.56
C GLN A 439 10.68 -8.27 -20.27
N ILE A 440 11.17 -7.74 -19.15
CA ILE A 440 10.94 -8.25 -17.81
C ILE A 440 9.86 -7.42 -17.13
N GLY A 441 8.73 -8.07 -16.82
CA GLY A 441 7.52 -7.42 -16.33
C GLY A 441 6.70 -6.76 -17.44
N ASN A 442 5.52 -6.26 -17.07
CA ASN A 442 4.63 -5.53 -17.97
C ASN A 442 3.86 -4.43 -17.21
N GLY A 443 4.60 -3.61 -16.43
CA GLY A 443 4.07 -2.57 -15.54
C GLY A 443 3.59 -3.07 -14.18
N GLY A 444 3.46 -4.39 -14.00
CA GLY A 444 3.13 -5.04 -12.72
C GLY A 444 4.34 -5.22 -11.77
N THR A 445 4.13 -6.01 -10.72
CA THR A 445 5.13 -6.35 -9.69
C THR A 445 5.77 -7.72 -9.88
N THR A 446 5.50 -8.39 -11.00
CA THR A 446 5.98 -9.74 -11.34
C THR A 446 6.79 -9.72 -12.65
N GLY A 447 7.48 -10.82 -12.94
CA GLY A 447 8.47 -10.92 -14.02
C GLY A 447 9.89 -10.92 -13.47
N SER A 448 10.65 -11.99 -13.70
CA SER A 448 12.06 -12.07 -13.30
C SER A 448 12.86 -12.88 -14.30
N ILE A 449 14.17 -12.65 -14.31
CA ILE A 449 15.19 -13.53 -14.85
C ILE A 449 16.28 -13.70 -13.79
N VAL A 450 17.13 -14.72 -13.94
CA VAL A 450 18.21 -15.05 -13.01
C VAL A 450 19.48 -15.37 -13.82
N GLY A 451 20.64 -15.12 -13.20
CA GLY A 451 21.95 -15.36 -13.81
C GLY A 451 22.38 -14.26 -14.78
N ASP A 452 23.52 -14.48 -15.44
CA ASP A 452 24.09 -13.54 -16.40
C ASP A 452 23.25 -13.44 -17.69
N VAL A 453 23.34 -12.29 -18.34
CA VAL A 453 22.67 -11.98 -19.61
C VAL A 453 23.71 -11.65 -20.68
N ILE A 454 23.74 -12.43 -21.75
CA ILE A 454 24.43 -12.08 -22.99
C ILE A 454 23.43 -11.33 -23.87
N ASN A 455 23.71 -10.08 -24.23
CA ASN A 455 22.77 -9.17 -24.86
C ASN A 455 23.35 -8.58 -26.16
N GLY A 456 22.95 -9.10 -27.31
CA GLY A 456 23.12 -8.46 -28.62
C GLY A 456 21.88 -7.66 -29.08
N GLY A 457 20.78 -7.72 -28.32
CA GLY A 457 19.50 -7.08 -28.63
C GLY A 457 19.11 -5.97 -27.65
N THR A 458 17.86 -5.98 -27.20
CA THR A 458 17.33 -5.04 -26.20
C THR A 458 16.77 -5.78 -24.98
N LEU A 459 17.28 -5.46 -23.80
CA LEU A 459 16.72 -5.87 -22.52
C LEU A 459 15.91 -4.73 -21.92
N ILE A 460 14.63 -4.97 -21.59
CA ILE A 460 13.72 -3.99 -21.01
C ILE A 460 13.33 -4.42 -19.59
N PHE A 461 13.45 -3.52 -18.62
CA PHE A 461 12.86 -3.66 -17.29
C PHE A 461 11.59 -2.80 -17.16
N ASN A 462 10.43 -3.44 -17.09
CA ASN A 462 9.12 -2.80 -16.96
C ASN A 462 8.37 -3.32 -15.71
N ARG A 463 8.88 -2.99 -14.53
CA ARG A 463 8.29 -3.33 -13.22
C ARG A 463 7.92 -2.08 -12.42
N SER A 464 6.85 -2.14 -11.63
CA SER A 464 6.37 -1.01 -10.82
C SER A 464 6.89 -0.98 -9.38
N ASN A 465 7.55 -2.05 -8.92
CA ASN A 465 8.14 -2.13 -7.59
C ASN A 465 9.68 -2.27 -7.65
N PHE A 466 10.29 -2.38 -6.48
CA PHE A 466 11.71 -2.70 -6.35
C PHE A 466 12.06 -4.05 -7.01
N TYR A 467 13.16 -4.09 -7.76
CA TYR A 467 13.73 -5.30 -8.35
C TYR A 467 15.27 -5.19 -8.36
N SER A 468 15.94 -6.14 -7.71
CA SER A 468 17.40 -6.28 -7.79
C SER A 468 17.76 -7.32 -8.83
N PHE A 469 18.64 -6.97 -9.76
CA PHE A 469 19.24 -7.88 -10.71
C PHE A 469 20.74 -7.98 -10.43
N ASP A 470 21.17 -9.19 -10.07
CA ASP A 470 22.53 -9.46 -9.61
C ASP A 470 23.46 -10.05 -10.69
N GLY A 471 22.90 -10.50 -11.80
CA GLY A 471 23.68 -10.99 -12.95
C GLY A 471 24.46 -9.87 -13.64
N SER A 472 25.51 -10.24 -14.36
CA SER A 472 26.19 -9.36 -15.30
C SER A 472 25.44 -9.33 -16.64
N ILE A 473 25.39 -8.16 -17.29
CA ILE A 473 24.92 -8.02 -18.67
C ILE A 473 26.16 -7.73 -19.54
N SER A 474 26.42 -8.57 -20.53
CA SER A 474 27.51 -8.42 -21.50
C SER A 474 26.97 -8.33 -22.92
N ASP A 475 27.78 -7.88 -23.88
CA ASP A 475 27.46 -8.02 -25.31
C ASP A 475 27.51 -9.50 -25.73
N ASP A 476 26.95 -9.84 -26.89
CA ASP A 476 27.06 -11.17 -27.51
C ASP A 476 28.36 -11.39 -28.30
N GLY A 477 29.22 -10.37 -28.32
CA GLY A 477 30.53 -10.35 -28.94
C GLY A 477 30.59 -9.55 -30.24
N ALA A 478 29.55 -9.65 -31.10
CA ALA A 478 29.49 -8.91 -32.37
C ALA A 478 28.59 -7.69 -32.28
N ASP A 479 27.53 -7.77 -31.47
CA ASP A 479 26.46 -6.79 -31.41
C ASP A 479 26.39 -6.09 -30.05
N GLN A 480 26.03 -4.81 -30.08
CA GLN A 480 26.02 -3.93 -28.92
C GLN A 480 24.65 -3.99 -28.23
N GLY A 481 24.58 -4.62 -27.07
CA GLY A 481 23.36 -4.79 -26.29
C GLY A 481 22.81 -3.48 -25.74
N LYS A 482 21.50 -3.28 -25.84
CA LYS A 482 20.80 -2.12 -25.28
C LYS A 482 20.07 -2.47 -23.99
N LEU A 483 20.02 -1.53 -23.07
CA LEU A 483 19.24 -1.61 -21.84
C LEU A 483 18.19 -0.49 -21.79
N VAL A 484 16.95 -0.83 -21.47
CA VAL A 484 15.84 0.14 -21.34
C VAL A 484 15.10 -0.08 -20.01
N LYS A 485 14.80 1.00 -19.30
CA LYS A 485 14.05 0.99 -18.04
C LYS A 485 12.80 1.87 -18.17
N THR A 486 11.63 1.23 -18.18
CA THR A 486 10.33 1.88 -18.47
C THR A 486 9.27 1.71 -17.39
N GLY A 487 9.49 0.82 -16.40
CA GLY A 487 8.54 0.63 -15.30
C GLY A 487 8.66 1.71 -14.21
N ALA A 488 7.60 2.00 -13.46
CA ALA A 488 7.62 3.04 -12.41
C ALA A 488 8.49 2.70 -11.19
N GLY A 489 8.91 1.44 -11.02
CA GLY A 489 9.66 0.97 -9.86
C GLY A 489 11.15 1.30 -9.88
N ASN A 490 11.87 0.82 -8.86
CA ASN A 490 13.33 0.91 -8.79
C ASN A 490 13.96 -0.41 -9.26
N THR A 491 14.75 -0.36 -10.34
CA THR A 491 15.60 -1.47 -10.76
C THR A 491 17.02 -1.22 -10.30
N VAL A 492 17.57 -2.13 -9.50
CA VAL A 492 18.97 -2.09 -9.04
C VAL A 492 19.80 -3.03 -9.90
N LEU A 493 20.88 -2.52 -10.50
CA LEU A 493 21.93 -3.32 -11.12
C LEU A 493 23.11 -3.39 -10.15
N SER A 494 23.33 -4.54 -9.54
CA SER A 494 24.43 -4.75 -8.57
C SER A 494 25.69 -5.34 -9.23
N GLY A 495 25.55 -6.06 -10.34
CA GLY A 495 26.66 -6.65 -11.10
C GLY A 495 27.49 -5.65 -11.92
N ILE A 496 28.67 -6.11 -12.36
CA ILE A 496 29.50 -5.38 -13.34
C ILE A 496 28.97 -5.73 -14.74
N ASN A 497 28.31 -4.77 -15.38
CA ASN A 497 27.78 -4.92 -16.72
C ASN A 497 28.76 -4.32 -17.74
N THR A 498 29.03 -5.06 -18.80
CA THR A 498 30.06 -4.77 -19.79
C THR A 498 29.50 -4.55 -21.20
N TYR A 499 28.18 -4.61 -21.40
CA TYR A 499 27.56 -4.26 -22.67
C TYR A 499 27.91 -2.84 -23.10
N THR A 500 28.05 -2.63 -24.40
CA THR A 500 28.54 -1.36 -24.98
C THR A 500 27.45 -0.52 -25.63
N GLY A 501 26.26 -1.08 -25.86
CA GLY A 501 25.13 -0.32 -26.36
C GLY A 501 24.55 0.67 -25.33
N THR A 502 23.51 1.39 -25.75
CA THR A 502 22.93 2.49 -24.99
C THR A 502 22.08 2.01 -23.82
N THR A 503 22.09 2.79 -22.72
CA THR A 503 21.16 2.65 -21.60
C THR A 503 20.13 3.78 -21.64
N THR A 504 18.84 3.46 -21.60
CA THR A 504 17.76 4.47 -21.56
C THR A 504 16.87 4.29 -20.33
N VAL A 505 16.59 5.37 -19.61
CA VAL A 505 15.70 5.40 -18.44
C VAL A 505 14.52 6.33 -18.74
N ASP A 506 13.38 5.74 -19.07
CA ASP A 506 12.15 6.45 -19.44
C ASP A 506 11.22 6.67 -18.23
N ALA A 507 11.23 5.76 -17.25
CA ALA A 507 10.44 5.92 -16.03
C ALA A 507 11.05 5.23 -14.80
N GLY A 508 10.63 5.71 -13.62
CA GLY A 508 11.06 5.18 -12.33
C GLY A 508 12.56 5.35 -12.11
N THR A 509 13.17 4.51 -11.27
CA THR A 509 14.59 4.61 -10.95
C THR A 509 15.39 3.45 -11.55
N LEU A 510 16.52 3.76 -12.15
CA LEU A 510 17.62 2.82 -12.38
C LEU A 510 18.74 3.14 -11.38
N SER A 511 18.93 2.28 -10.38
CA SER A 511 20.02 2.39 -9.40
C SER A 511 21.20 1.53 -9.86
N VAL A 512 22.29 2.15 -10.28
CA VAL A 512 23.52 1.46 -10.66
C VAL A 512 24.41 1.36 -9.43
N ASN A 513 24.44 0.19 -8.79
CA ASN A 513 25.30 -0.11 -7.63
C ASN A 513 26.57 -0.87 -8.04
N GLY A 514 26.53 -1.55 -9.19
CA GLY A 514 27.69 -2.14 -9.85
C GLY A 514 28.28 -1.21 -10.91
N SER A 515 28.33 -1.65 -12.17
CA SER A 515 28.87 -0.84 -13.27
C SER A 515 28.04 -1.00 -14.54
N ILE A 516 27.84 0.09 -15.27
CA ILE A 516 27.46 0.15 -16.69
C ILE A 516 28.45 1.07 -17.45
N ALA A 517 29.69 1.19 -16.96
CA ALA A 517 30.68 2.14 -17.47
C ALA A 517 31.00 1.98 -18.97
N SER A 518 30.83 0.76 -19.51
CA SER A 518 31.04 0.47 -20.93
C SER A 518 29.90 0.95 -21.84
N SER A 519 28.73 1.31 -21.28
CA SER A 519 27.61 1.79 -22.07
C SER A 519 27.99 3.07 -22.81
N SER A 520 27.81 3.07 -24.12
CA SER A 520 28.15 4.20 -25.00
C SER A 520 27.42 5.50 -24.67
N MET A 521 26.22 5.41 -24.10
CA MET A 521 25.47 6.56 -23.59
C MET A 521 24.36 6.09 -22.63
N THR A 522 24.29 6.71 -21.46
CA THR A 522 23.18 6.59 -20.50
C THR A 522 22.28 7.81 -20.62
N THR A 523 21.07 7.63 -21.18
CA THR A 523 20.08 8.70 -21.34
C THR A 523 18.96 8.57 -20.30
N VAL A 524 18.69 9.63 -19.56
CA VAL A 524 17.61 9.69 -18.56
C VAL A 524 16.56 10.69 -19.03
N ASN A 525 15.44 10.19 -19.53
CA ASN A 525 14.36 11.01 -20.05
C ASN A 525 13.44 11.53 -18.93
N SER A 526 12.51 12.42 -19.29
CA SER A 526 11.49 12.90 -18.35
C SER A 526 10.67 11.73 -17.80
N GLY A 527 10.55 11.66 -16.47
CA GLY A 527 9.94 10.54 -15.75
C GLY A 527 10.95 9.51 -15.21
N GLY A 528 12.18 9.50 -15.75
CA GLY A 528 13.28 8.64 -15.31
C GLY A 528 14.15 9.27 -14.22
N THR A 529 14.73 8.43 -13.38
CA THR A 529 15.75 8.77 -12.38
C THR A 529 16.94 7.82 -12.51
N LEU A 530 18.15 8.36 -12.63
CA LEU A 530 19.39 7.59 -12.48
C LEU A 530 19.94 7.81 -11.08
N GLY A 531 20.21 6.72 -10.36
CA GLY A 531 20.86 6.77 -9.05
C GLY A 531 21.81 5.62 -8.80
N GLY A 532 22.06 5.31 -7.52
CA GLY A 532 23.02 4.29 -7.10
C GLY A 532 24.43 4.85 -6.89
N ASN A 533 25.34 4.00 -6.44
CA ASN A 533 26.69 4.38 -6.00
C ASN A 533 27.83 3.76 -6.83
N GLY A 534 27.52 3.27 -8.03
CA GLY A 534 28.42 2.56 -8.92
C GLY A 534 29.08 3.43 -9.99
N PHE A 535 29.32 2.83 -11.16
CA PHE A 535 29.93 3.46 -12.33
C PHE A 535 28.99 3.46 -13.54
N VAL A 536 28.90 4.58 -14.25
CA VAL A 536 28.16 4.74 -15.51
C VAL A 536 29.08 5.31 -16.60
N GLY A 537 28.73 5.10 -17.88
CA GLY A 537 29.46 5.67 -19.02
C GLY A 537 29.13 7.15 -19.25
N ASP A 538 29.31 7.64 -20.47
CA ASP A 538 28.81 8.96 -20.87
C ASP A 538 27.31 9.08 -20.53
N THR A 539 26.91 10.19 -19.90
CA THR A 539 25.57 10.34 -19.32
C THR A 539 24.89 11.62 -19.78
N LEU A 540 23.68 11.50 -20.31
CA LEU A 540 22.77 12.58 -20.67
C LEU A 540 21.52 12.53 -19.79
N ILE A 541 21.31 13.56 -18.97
CA ILE A 541 20.05 13.77 -18.26
C ILE A 541 19.19 14.70 -19.12
N ASN A 542 18.16 14.15 -19.76
CA ASN A 542 17.25 14.82 -20.70
C ASN A 542 15.86 15.03 -20.07
N GLY A 543 15.76 16.00 -19.15
CA GLY A 543 14.52 16.30 -18.41
C GLY A 543 14.20 15.32 -17.27
N GLY A 544 15.04 14.31 -17.04
CA GLY A 544 14.95 13.39 -15.90
C GLY A 544 15.68 13.87 -14.64
N VAL A 545 15.87 12.95 -13.70
CA VAL A 545 16.56 13.21 -12.42
C VAL A 545 17.87 12.43 -12.33
N LEU A 546 18.94 13.10 -11.90
CA LEU A 546 20.16 12.46 -11.43
C LEU A 546 20.19 12.52 -9.90
N ALA A 547 20.13 11.38 -9.23
CA ALA A 547 20.09 11.22 -7.78
C ALA A 547 21.20 10.27 -7.32
N PRO A 548 22.48 10.73 -7.28
CA PRO A 548 23.61 9.89 -6.94
C PRO A 548 23.50 9.29 -5.54
N GLY A 549 24.09 8.12 -5.36
CA GLY A 549 24.10 7.37 -4.11
C GLY A 549 22.90 6.42 -3.95
N ASN A 550 23.01 5.55 -2.93
CA ASN A 550 21.83 5.02 -2.22
C ASN A 550 21.51 5.92 -1.01
N SER A 551 21.93 7.18 -1.15
CA SER A 551 21.92 8.32 -0.25
C SER A 551 22.20 8.05 1.24
N ILE A 552 23.37 8.42 1.78
CA ILE A 552 24.41 9.27 1.17
C ILE A 552 25.46 8.44 0.41
N GLY A 553 25.80 8.81 -0.83
CA GLY A 553 26.85 8.15 -1.60
C GLY A 553 27.32 8.85 -2.88
N THR A 554 28.26 8.22 -3.58
CA THR A 554 28.88 8.78 -4.80
C THR A 554 28.52 7.94 -6.02
N LEU A 555 28.07 8.57 -7.11
CA LEU A 555 27.96 7.95 -8.44
C LEU A 555 29.11 8.43 -9.34
N ASN A 556 29.77 7.50 -10.02
CA ASN A 556 30.92 7.78 -10.88
C ASN A 556 30.50 7.73 -12.36
N VAL A 557 30.73 8.81 -13.10
CA VAL A 557 30.54 8.92 -14.54
C VAL A 557 31.92 8.79 -15.20
N SER A 558 32.20 7.64 -15.80
CA SER A 558 33.43 7.33 -16.54
C SER A 558 33.44 7.98 -17.93
N GLY A 559 33.12 9.26 -17.99
CA GLY A 559 32.91 10.02 -19.21
C GLY A 559 32.37 11.42 -18.91
N SER A 560 31.72 12.02 -19.89
CA SER A 560 31.07 13.33 -19.77
C SER A 560 29.65 13.22 -19.21
N LEU A 561 29.25 14.21 -18.42
CA LEU A 561 27.89 14.38 -17.91
C LEU A 561 27.25 15.59 -18.61
N THR A 562 26.10 15.42 -19.25
CA THR A 562 25.34 16.52 -19.84
C THR A 562 23.96 16.60 -19.20
N MET A 563 23.57 17.79 -18.76
CA MET A 563 22.25 18.07 -18.22
C MET A 563 21.53 19.11 -19.09
N THR A 564 20.26 18.86 -19.42
CA THR A 564 19.39 19.83 -20.09
C THR A 564 18.74 20.79 -19.10
N ALA A 565 18.14 21.89 -19.59
CA ALA A 565 17.44 22.87 -18.74
C ALA A 565 16.24 22.30 -17.95
N ALA A 566 15.65 21.20 -18.42
CA ALA A 566 14.55 20.52 -17.72
C ALA A 566 15.02 19.53 -16.66
N SER A 567 16.33 19.27 -16.57
CA SER A 567 16.90 18.22 -15.71
C SER A 567 16.96 18.65 -14.25
N THR A 568 16.87 17.67 -13.35
CA THR A 568 17.08 17.89 -11.90
C THR A 568 18.29 17.09 -11.41
N TYR A 569 19.19 17.75 -10.69
CA TYR A 569 20.20 17.11 -9.87
C TYR A 569 19.70 17.07 -8.42
N LEU A 570 19.40 15.89 -7.90
CA LEU A 570 18.92 15.69 -6.53
C LEU A 570 20.10 15.27 -5.65
N VAL A 571 20.40 16.07 -4.64
CA VAL A 571 21.48 15.81 -3.69
C VAL A 571 20.90 15.69 -2.29
N GLN A 572 21.04 14.52 -1.67
CA GLN A 572 20.71 14.37 -0.26
C GLN A 572 21.93 14.73 0.62
N ILE A 573 21.68 15.40 1.75
CA ILE A 573 22.75 15.83 2.68
C ILE A 573 22.41 15.44 4.12
N SER A 574 23.44 15.13 4.93
CA SER A 574 23.30 14.87 6.36
C SER A 574 24.63 15.06 7.07
N GLY A 575 24.64 15.85 8.15
CA GLY A 575 25.87 16.20 8.84
C GLY A 575 26.89 16.82 7.89
N ALA A 576 28.08 16.22 7.78
CA ALA A 576 29.14 16.65 6.86
C ALA A 576 29.15 15.88 5.52
N SER A 577 28.22 14.95 5.33
CA SER A 577 28.16 14.09 4.13
C SER A 577 27.11 14.62 3.15
N SER A 578 27.37 14.42 1.85
CA SER A 578 26.43 14.70 0.77
C SER A 578 26.51 13.63 -0.30
N ASP A 579 25.41 13.46 -1.05
CA ASP A 579 25.49 12.78 -2.32
C ASP A 579 26.46 13.52 -3.26
N LYS A 580 27.16 12.74 -4.09
CA LYS A 580 28.19 13.27 -4.97
C LYS A 580 28.19 12.60 -6.34
N THR A 581 28.40 13.39 -7.40
CA THR A 581 28.75 12.86 -8.73
C THR A 581 30.20 13.17 -9.06
N ILE A 582 30.94 12.17 -9.56
CA ILE A 582 32.30 12.35 -10.07
C ILE A 582 32.28 12.04 -11.56
N ALA A 583 32.56 13.02 -12.42
CA ALA A 583 32.71 12.84 -13.86
C ALA A 583 34.17 12.93 -14.27
N THR A 584 34.69 11.98 -15.03
CA THR A 584 36.08 12.05 -15.52
C THR A 584 36.22 12.98 -16.73
N GLY A 585 35.14 13.20 -17.49
CA GLY A 585 35.06 14.10 -18.64
C GLY A 585 34.49 15.48 -18.32
N THR A 586 33.83 16.11 -19.29
CA THR A 586 33.20 17.43 -19.10
C THR A 586 31.82 17.27 -18.46
N ALA A 587 31.54 18.03 -17.41
CA ALA A 587 30.19 18.19 -16.86
C ALA A 587 29.57 19.47 -17.43
N THR A 588 28.62 19.32 -18.37
CA THR A 588 27.81 20.41 -18.92
C THR A 588 26.54 20.55 -18.09
N LEU A 589 26.49 21.57 -17.24
CA LEU A 589 25.45 21.79 -16.24
C LEU A 589 24.37 22.76 -16.74
N ALA A 590 23.12 22.41 -16.47
CA ALA A 590 21.92 23.22 -16.66
C ALA A 590 20.82 22.73 -15.70
N GLY A 591 19.65 23.36 -15.72
CA GLY A 591 18.48 22.89 -14.99
C GLY A 591 18.57 23.15 -13.49
N LYS A 592 17.93 22.29 -12.68
CA LYS A 592 17.69 22.54 -11.26
C LYS A 592 18.57 21.69 -10.36
N LEU A 593 19.17 22.30 -9.32
CA LEU A 593 19.65 21.58 -8.13
C LEU A 593 18.54 21.52 -7.07
N ALA A 594 18.15 20.30 -6.69
CA ALA A 594 17.29 20.03 -5.55
C ALA A 594 18.13 19.48 -4.40
N VAL A 595 18.11 20.16 -3.25
CA VAL A 595 18.83 19.76 -2.03
C VAL A 595 17.83 19.18 -1.05
N ASP A 596 18.02 17.93 -0.65
CA ASP A 596 17.15 17.23 0.30
C ASP A 596 17.93 16.86 1.57
N PRO A 597 17.96 17.73 2.59
CA PRO A 597 18.58 17.38 3.85
C PRO A 597 17.78 16.28 4.57
N LEU A 598 18.47 15.19 4.93
CA LEU A 598 17.89 14.07 5.69
C LEU A 598 17.80 14.38 7.19
N ALA A 599 18.55 15.38 7.65
CA ALA A 599 18.54 15.87 9.03
C ALA A 599 18.81 17.39 9.06
N ARG A 600 18.41 18.05 10.16
CA ARG A 600 18.63 19.49 10.37
C ARG A 600 20.11 19.82 10.44
N ILE A 601 20.54 20.78 9.61
CA ILE A 601 21.92 21.26 9.56
C ILE A 601 22.13 22.28 10.70
N ALA A 602 23.19 22.09 11.49
CA ALA A 602 23.46 22.87 12.70
C ALA A 602 24.48 24.00 12.50
N ALA A 603 25.32 23.92 11.46
CA ALA A 603 26.30 24.94 11.11
C ALA A 603 26.29 25.17 9.60
N THR A 604 26.69 26.36 9.16
CA THR A 604 26.89 26.60 7.72
C THR A 604 27.91 25.58 7.21
N THR A 605 27.47 24.72 6.30
CA THR A 605 28.25 23.56 5.84
C THR A 605 28.39 23.63 4.33
N THR A 606 29.61 23.41 3.85
CA THR A 606 29.93 23.33 2.43
C THR A 606 30.23 21.88 2.06
N TYR A 607 29.54 21.39 1.04
CA TYR A 607 29.66 20.04 0.50
C TYR A 607 30.20 20.10 -0.92
N THR A 608 31.11 19.19 -1.27
CA THR A 608 31.47 18.98 -2.68
C THR A 608 30.48 18.01 -3.30
N ILE A 609 29.53 18.53 -4.07
CA ILE A 609 28.44 17.75 -4.63
C ILE A 609 28.76 17.23 -6.03
N LEU A 610 29.65 17.90 -6.78
CA LEU A 610 30.08 17.42 -8.08
C LEU A 610 31.56 17.72 -8.29
N THR A 611 32.29 16.77 -8.86
CA THR A 611 33.67 16.93 -9.35
C THR A 611 33.70 16.49 -10.82
N ALA A 612 34.33 17.25 -11.71
CA ALA A 612 34.45 16.92 -13.13
C ALA A 612 35.89 17.02 -13.65
N GLY A 613 36.19 16.48 -14.84
CA GLY A 613 37.42 16.80 -15.56
C GLY A 613 37.45 18.26 -16.04
N THR A 614 36.28 18.79 -16.44
CA THR A 614 36.04 20.20 -16.72
C THR A 614 34.57 20.51 -16.44
N ILE A 615 34.26 21.70 -15.92
CA ILE A 615 32.87 22.17 -15.75
C ILE A 615 32.54 23.19 -16.84
N SER A 616 31.39 23.03 -17.47
CA SER A 616 30.80 23.98 -18.41
C SER A 616 29.36 24.31 -17.98
N GLY A 617 28.99 25.59 -17.95
CA GLY A 617 27.66 26.02 -17.48
C GLY A 617 27.49 26.00 -15.96
N SER A 618 26.25 26.18 -15.51
CA SER A 618 25.84 26.22 -14.10
C SER A 618 24.41 25.73 -13.95
N PHE A 619 23.99 25.38 -12.73
CA PHE A 619 22.57 25.12 -12.45
C PHE A 619 21.77 26.44 -12.53
N ASP A 620 20.62 26.41 -13.19
CA ASP A 620 19.74 27.57 -13.39
C ASP A 620 19.03 27.96 -12.09
N THR A 621 18.62 26.97 -11.30
CA THR A 621 17.90 27.18 -10.04
C THR A 621 18.37 26.21 -8.95
N THR A 622 18.32 26.66 -7.71
CA THR A 622 18.63 25.84 -6.52
C THR A 622 17.47 25.93 -5.54
N THR A 623 16.99 24.79 -5.04
CA THR A 623 15.93 24.74 -4.04
C THR A 623 16.29 23.78 -2.91
N VAL A 624 15.95 24.12 -1.68
CA VAL A 624 15.97 23.18 -0.55
C VAL A 624 14.56 22.60 -0.38
N VAL A 625 14.46 21.28 -0.32
CA VAL A 625 13.17 20.55 -0.32
C VAL A 625 12.41 20.72 1.00
N ASN A 626 13.13 20.94 2.10
CA ASN A 626 12.54 21.04 3.44
C ASN A 626 13.26 22.13 4.29
N SER A 627 12.74 22.41 5.50
CA SER A 627 13.26 23.50 6.36
C SER A 627 14.48 23.13 7.20
N PHE A 628 15.13 21.99 6.94
CA PHE A 628 16.30 21.52 7.69
C PHE A 628 17.59 22.28 7.34
N ALA A 629 17.60 22.91 6.17
CA ALA A 629 18.64 23.82 5.73
C ALA A 629 18.00 25.00 4.99
N ARG A 630 18.77 26.08 4.76
CA ARG A 630 18.30 27.24 3.98
C ARG A 630 19.44 27.83 3.16
N ASN A 631 19.13 28.83 2.35
CA ASN A 631 20.11 29.64 1.62
C ASN A 631 21.15 28.78 0.88
N ALA A 632 20.66 27.74 0.18
CA ALA A 632 21.51 26.91 -0.65
C ALA A 632 22.16 27.78 -1.74
N ARG A 633 23.48 27.85 -1.70
CA ARG A 633 24.31 28.65 -2.61
C ARG A 633 25.36 27.77 -3.23
N LEU A 634 25.65 28.04 -4.49
CA LEU A 634 26.62 27.30 -5.27
C LEU A 634 27.87 28.14 -5.48
N SER A 635 29.03 27.49 -5.40
CA SER A 635 30.28 28.03 -5.90
C SER A 635 30.99 27.01 -6.79
N TYR A 636 31.66 27.51 -7.82
CA TYR A 636 32.35 26.72 -8.83
C TYR A 636 33.84 27.00 -8.68
N VAL A 637 34.58 26.04 -8.14
CA VAL A 637 36.00 26.23 -7.77
C VAL A 637 36.84 25.19 -8.51
N GLY A 638 37.59 25.65 -9.50
CA GLY A 638 38.32 24.76 -10.41
C GLY A 638 37.37 23.79 -11.09
N ASN A 639 37.45 22.53 -10.70
CA ASN A 639 36.70 21.41 -11.27
C ASN A 639 35.60 20.88 -10.34
N ASP A 640 35.31 21.59 -9.24
CA ASP A 640 34.31 21.21 -8.26
C ASP A 640 33.11 22.17 -8.24
N VAL A 641 31.92 21.61 -8.02
CA VAL A 641 30.71 22.33 -7.61
C VAL A 641 30.54 22.14 -6.10
N LEU A 642 30.59 23.24 -5.37
CA LEU A 642 30.38 23.27 -3.94
C LEU A 642 28.98 23.79 -3.63
N LEU A 643 28.26 23.05 -2.79
CA LEU A 643 27.00 23.47 -2.21
C LEU A 643 27.24 23.95 -0.79
N THR A 644 27.00 25.21 -0.50
CA THR A 644 26.93 25.69 0.87
C THR A 644 25.47 25.90 1.27
N VAL A 645 25.10 25.38 2.44
CA VAL A 645 23.79 25.63 3.04
C VAL A 645 23.97 26.24 4.43
N ASP A 646 23.03 27.09 4.81
CA ASP A 646 22.96 27.61 6.16
C ASP A 646 22.04 26.74 7.03
N PRO A 647 22.24 26.76 8.37
CA PRO A 647 21.37 26.06 9.29
C PRO A 647 19.90 26.46 9.13
N GLY A 648 19.01 25.47 9.22
CA GLY A 648 17.56 25.69 9.32
C GLY A 648 17.17 26.28 10.67
N LEU A 649 17.44 27.56 10.92
CA LEU A 649 17.11 28.27 12.17
C LEU A 649 15.68 28.84 12.18
N LEU A 650 15.15 29.14 13.38
CA LEU A 650 13.86 29.83 13.58
C LEU A 650 13.99 31.34 13.42
N SER A 651 15.04 31.96 13.96
CA SER A 651 15.13 33.42 14.07
C SER A 651 15.01 34.15 12.72
N PRO A 652 15.58 33.63 11.61
CA PRO A 652 15.42 34.27 10.29
C PRO A 652 14.02 34.16 9.68
N ASN A 653 13.16 33.28 10.22
CA ASN A 653 11.75 33.19 9.82
C ASN A 653 10.85 34.13 10.65
N LEU A 654 11.40 34.82 11.66
CA LEU A 654 10.66 35.80 12.45
C LEU A 654 10.49 37.12 11.69
N PRO A 655 9.29 37.72 11.73
CA PRO A 655 9.10 39.08 11.23
C PRO A 655 9.79 40.10 12.13
N ASP A 656 10.15 41.27 11.58
CA ASP A 656 10.80 42.36 12.34
C ASP A 656 9.97 42.82 13.55
N SER A 657 8.64 42.70 13.45
CA SER A 657 7.65 43.00 14.50
C SER A 657 7.64 42.01 15.67
N ALA A 658 8.48 40.96 15.65
CA ALA A 658 8.58 40.00 16.74
C ALA A 658 9.09 40.67 18.03
N SER A 659 8.45 40.32 19.14
CA SER A 659 8.72 40.90 20.45
C SER A 659 10.04 40.38 21.06
N ARG A 660 10.52 41.03 22.12
CA ARG A 660 11.74 40.57 22.85
C ARG A 660 11.59 39.15 23.37
N ASN A 661 10.46 38.79 23.99
CA ASN A 661 10.21 37.42 24.48
C ASN A 661 10.24 36.40 23.34
N GLN A 662 9.57 36.68 22.21
CA GLN A 662 9.55 35.77 21.05
C GLN A 662 10.96 35.57 20.47
N LYS A 663 11.73 36.66 20.33
CA LYS A 663 13.13 36.61 19.88
C LYS A 663 14.01 35.82 20.84
N ALA A 664 13.82 35.97 22.15
CA ALA A 664 14.58 35.23 23.17
C ALA A 664 14.34 33.72 23.07
N VAL A 665 13.08 33.28 22.92
CA VAL A 665 12.73 31.86 22.75
C VAL A 665 13.33 31.30 21.46
N ALA A 666 13.14 31.97 20.33
CA ALA A 666 13.69 31.52 19.05
C ALA A 666 15.23 31.45 19.06
N THR A 667 15.88 32.48 19.62
CA THR A 667 17.35 32.53 19.75
C THR A 667 17.87 31.41 20.64
N ALA A 668 17.16 31.06 21.72
CA ALA A 668 17.57 29.95 22.58
C ALA A 668 17.46 28.59 21.88
N ILE A 669 16.38 28.35 21.13
CA ILE A 669 16.23 27.13 20.32
C ILE A 669 17.32 27.05 19.25
N ASP A 670 17.60 28.17 18.57
CA ASP A 670 18.66 28.26 17.57
C ASP A 670 20.04 28.01 18.18
N ASN A 671 20.34 28.62 19.33
CA ASN A 671 21.60 28.42 20.03
C ASN A 671 21.80 26.96 20.46
N ALA A 672 20.74 26.31 20.96
CA ALA A 672 20.80 24.89 21.33
C ALA A 672 21.11 24.01 20.12
N LEU A 673 20.50 24.30 18.96
CA LEU A 673 20.78 23.61 17.71
C LEU A 673 22.22 23.84 17.27
N MET A 674 22.69 25.09 17.25
CA MET A 674 24.05 25.46 16.83
C MET A 674 25.12 24.90 17.77
N SER A 675 24.80 24.68 19.06
CA SER A 675 25.69 24.02 20.02
C SER A 675 25.71 22.48 19.89
N GLY A 676 25.06 21.91 18.88
CA GLY A 676 25.03 20.47 18.64
C GLY A 676 23.94 19.72 19.41
N GLY A 677 22.94 20.42 19.95
CA GLY A 677 21.79 19.80 20.59
C GLY A 677 20.92 19.04 19.60
N THR A 678 20.56 17.80 19.92
CA THR A 678 19.64 17.01 19.11
C THR A 678 18.23 17.59 19.20
N MET A 679 17.73 18.13 18.09
CA MET A 679 16.38 18.71 18.03
C MET A 679 15.31 17.62 18.13
N PRO A 680 14.42 17.65 19.13
CA PRO A 680 13.29 16.73 19.17
C PRO A 680 12.39 16.93 17.95
N SER A 681 11.92 15.83 17.34
CA SER A 681 11.15 15.88 16.08
C SER A 681 9.91 16.79 16.13
N GLN A 682 9.27 16.91 17.29
CA GLN A 682 8.08 17.74 17.52
C GLN A 682 8.37 19.24 17.41
N PHE A 683 9.61 19.68 17.66
CA PHE A 683 10.00 21.08 17.45
C PHE A 683 9.94 21.47 15.96
N ASN A 684 10.00 20.51 15.02
CA ASN A 684 9.87 20.80 13.59
C ASN A 684 8.57 21.53 13.24
N ALA A 685 7.51 21.38 14.04
CA ALA A 685 6.27 22.14 13.88
C ALA A 685 6.52 23.66 13.94
N LEU A 686 7.40 24.14 14.83
CA LEU A 686 7.78 25.56 14.90
C LEU A 686 8.46 26.03 13.62
N PHE A 687 9.35 25.22 13.05
CA PHE A 687 10.13 25.57 11.86
C PHE A 687 9.31 25.57 10.57
N ALA A 688 8.11 24.98 10.58
CA ALA A 688 7.16 25.03 9.48
C ALA A 688 6.28 26.29 9.49
N LEU A 689 6.27 27.05 10.61
CA LEU A 689 5.47 28.27 10.76
C LEU A 689 6.25 29.51 10.31
N THR A 690 5.51 30.51 9.83
CA THR A 690 6.03 31.84 9.48
C THR A 690 5.05 32.93 9.94
N GLY A 691 5.49 34.19 9.94
CA GLY A 691 4.64 35.34 10.25
C GLY A 691 3.95 35.24 11.62
N ASP A 692 2.65 35.55 11.65
CA ASP A 692 1.86 35.60 12.88
C ASP A 692 1.68 34.24 13.56
N ALA A 693 1.62 33.16 12.78
CA ALA A 693 1.50 31.82 13.33
C ALA A 693 2.75 31.46 14.15
N LEU A 694 3.94 31.80 13.65
CA LEU A 694 5.20 31.60 14.39
C LEU A 694 5.27 32.50 15.63
N ARG A 695 4.88 33.77 15.52
CA ARG A 695 4.83 34.70 16.67
C ARG A 695 3.96 34.15 17.81
N ASN A 696 2.75 33.69 17.47
CA ASN A 696 1.81 33.14 18.44
C ASN A 696 2.32 31.84 19.07
N ALA A 697 2.94 30.96 18.29
CA ALA A 697 3.54 29.73 18.78
C ALA A 697 4.66 30.00 19.80
N LEU A 698 5.54 30.95 19.52
CA LEU A 698 6.63 31.32 20.44
C LEU A 698 6.13 32.04 21.70
N THR A 699 5.03 32.79 21.61
CA THR A 699 4.37 33.34 22.79
C THR A 699 3.84 32.22 23.69
N GLN A 700 3.19 31.19 23.15
CA GLN A 700 2.71 30.05 23.93
C GLN A 700 3.85 29.26 24.60
N THR A 701 4.97 29.07 23.91
CA THR A 701 6.12 28.31 24.43
C THR A 701 7.03 29.10 25.37
N SER A 702 6.77 30.40 25.57
CA SER A 702 7.62 31.29 26.39
C SER A 702 7.54 31.04 27.90
N GLY A 703 6.48 30.40 28.40
CA GLY A 703 6.31 30.20 29.85
C GLY A 703 6.07 31.49 30.65
N GLU A 704 5.58 32.56 30.03
CA GLU A 704 5.36 33.87 30.69
C GLU A 704 4.53 33.77 32.00
N THR A 705 3.60 32.81 32.08
CA THR A 705 2.73 32.54 33.25
C THR A 705 3.47 32.50 34.57
N ALA A 706 4.70 31.98 34.58
CA ALA A 706 5.56 31.90 35.75
C ALA A 706 5.88 33.26 36.39
N THR A 707 5.80 34.36 35.63
CA THR A 707 6.01 35.72 36.15
C THR A 707 4.82 36.24 36.98
N GLY A 708 3.64 35.65 36.82
CA GLY A 708 2.41 36.06 37.51
C GLY A 708 2.44 35.83 39.02
N SER A 709 3.16 34.81 39.48
CA SER A 709 3.32 34.52 40.92
C SER A 709 4.03 35.67 41.64
N GLN A 710 5.12 36.20 41.05
CA GLN A 710 5.91 37.30 41.63
C GLN A 710 5.04 38.52 41.94
N GLN A 711 4.27 39.01 40.95
CA GLN A 711 3.43 40.19 41.14
C GLN A 711 2.31 39.94 42.16
N THR A 712 1.71 38.76 42.12
CA THR A 712 0.62 38.39 43.04
C THR A 712 1.11 38.31 44.48
N THR A 713 2.29 37.76 44.72
CA THR A 713 2.92 37.72 46.05
C THR A 713 3.26 39.12 46.56
N PHE A 714 3.81 40.01 45.73
CA PHE A 714 4.08 41.39 46.14
C PHE A 714 2.82 42.15 46.55
N ASN A 715 1.71 41.93 45.83
CA ASN A 715 0.42 42.51 46.19
C ASN A 715 -0.09 41.98 47.54
N ALA A 716 -0.03 40.67 47.72
CA ALA A 716 -0.46 40.00 48.94
C ALA A 716 0.31 40.48 50.18
N MET A 717 1.64 40.59 50.06
CA MET A 717 2.50 41.08 51.14
C MET A 717 2.27 42.56 51.42
N THR A 718 2.00 43.37 50.39
CA THR A 718 1.66 44.80 50.58
C THR A 718 0.35 44.98 51.31
N GLN A 719 -0.70 44.22 50.97
CA GLN A 719 -1.99 44.30 51.67
C GLN A 719 -1.89 43.86 53.13
N PHE A 720 -1.21 42.74 53.41
CA PHE A 720 -0.99 42.26 54.78
C PHE A 720 -0.18 43.28 55.61
N MET A 721 0.87 43.83 55.01
CA MET A 721 1.68 44.86 55.66
C MET A 721 0.89 46.14 55.93
N GLY A 722 0.10 46.59 54.95
CA GLY A 722 -0.81 47.73 55.09
C GLY A 722 -1.88 47.51 56.16
N MET A 723 -2.36 46.28 56.34
CA MET A 723 -3.29 45.93 57.42
C MET A 723 -2.63 45.97 58.80
N MET A 724 -1.45 45.37 58.96
CA MET A 724 -0.75 45.38 60.25
C MET A 724 -0.30 46.77 60.67
N THR A 725 0.07 47.62 59.71
CA THR A 725 0.58 48.97 59.97
C THR A 725 -0.48 50.06 59.87
N ASP A 726 -1.75 49.68 59.67
CA ASP A 726 -2.81 50.64 59.40
C ASP A 726 -3.01 51.63 60.57
N PRO A 727 -2.67 52.92 60.40
CA PRO A 727 -2.91 53.94 61.42
C PRO A 727 -4.41 54.27 61.57
N PHE A 728 -5.25 53.72 60.69
CA PHE A 728 -6.70 53.92 60.67
C PHE A 728 -7.49 52.99 61.58
N THR A 729 -6.82 52.12 62.33
CA THR A 729 -7.45 51.22 63.32
C THR A 729 -7.53 51.87 64.72
N ALA A 730 -8.67 51.73 65.41
CA ALA A 730 -8.90 52.23 66.77
C ALA A 730 -7.80 51.81 67.74
N GLY A 731 -7.35 52.74 68.57
CA GLY A 731 -6.26 52.52 69.53
C GLY A 731 -4.85 52.54 68.92
N ARG A 732 -4.70 52.65 67.59
CA ARG A 732 -3.40 52.83 66.90
C ARG A 732 -3.22 54.21 66.27
N GLY A 733 -4.22 55.08 66.42
CA GLY A 733 -4.18 56.49 66.02
C GLY A 733 -3.52 57.40 67.06
N PHE A 734 -3.66 58.71 66.89
CA PHE A 734 -3.27 59.67 67.91
C PHE A 734 -4.39 59.78 68.94
N ASP A 735 -4.20 59.17 70.10
CA ASP A 735 -4.98 59.51 71.29
C ASP A 735 -4.58 60.93 71.70
N THR A 736 -5.28 61.94 71.19
CA THR A 736 -5.38 63.18 71.96
C THR A 736 -6.28 62.88 73.15
N PRO A 737 -5.80 62.97 74.41
CA PRO A 737 -6.70 63.17 75.53
C PRO A 737 -7.61 64.31 75.13
N GLY A 738 -8.93 64.09 75.17
CA GLY A 738 -9.91 65.04 74.69
C GLY A 738 -9.50 66.45 75.12
N ALA A 739 -9.19 67.29 74.12
CA ALA A 739 -9.16 68.71 74.36
C ALA A 739 -10.52 69.02 74.96
N MET A 740 -10.57 69.44 76.24
CA MET A 740 -11.78 70.03 76.78
C MET A 740 -12.13 71.15 75.83
N GLY A 741 -13.21 70.96 75.08
CA GLY A 741 -13.70 71.96 74.16
C GLY A 741 -13.99 73.23 74.97
N TYR A 742 -13.10 74.20 74.88
CA TYR A 742 -13.47 75.57 75.17
C TYR A 742 -14.44 75.96 74.05
N ALA A 743 -15.73 75.85 74.34
CA ALA A 743 -16.75 76.39 73.46
C ALA A 743 -16.65 77.92 73.49
N ASP A 744 -16.48 78.50 72.32
CA ASP A 744 -16.54 79.94 72.11
C ASP A 744 -17.95 80.44 72.47
N ALA A 745 -18.01 81.57 73.18
CA ALA A 745 -19.19 82.03 73.87
C ALA A 745 -20.36 82.34 72.92
N ARG A 746 -21.54 81.71 73.15
CA ARG A 746 -22.89 82.33 73.11
C ARG A 746 -24.01 81.28 73.24
N LYS A 747 -24.51 81.08 74.47
CA LYS A 747 -25.94 81.06 74.89
C LYS A 747 -26.02 80.49 76.32
N PRO A 748 -26.73 81.14 77.27
CA PRO A 748 -26.46 80.95 78.70
C PRO A 748 -27.44 79.99 79.38
N ARG A 749 -27.59 78.71 78.98
CA ARG A 749 -28.45 77.77 79.75
C ARG A 749 -28.04 76.30 79.95
N ASP A 750 -27.02 75.73 79.32
CA ASP A 750 -26.62 74.34 79.65
C ASP A 750 -25.12 74.24 79.91
N ALA A 751 -24.74 74.46 81.17
CA ALA A 751 -23.41 74.19 81.70
C ALA A 751 -23.56 73.25 82.92
N PHE A 752 -23.34 71.96 82.72
CA PHE A 752 -22.93 71.05 83.79
C PHE A 752 -21.51 70.57 83.49
N ALA A 753 -20.55 71.47 83.66
CA ALA A 753 -19.16 71.09 83.88
C ALA A 753 -18.97 70.90 85.39
N MET A 754 -18.86 69.65 85.83
CA MET A 754 -18.39 69.34 87.18
C MET A 754 -16.89 69.68 87.24
N LEU A 755 -16.55 70.83 87.84
CA LEU A 755 -15.18 71.15 88.22
C LEU A 755 -14.77 70.23 89.39
N THR A 756 -13.92 69.24 89.14
CA THR A 756 -13.26 68.49 90.20
C THR A 756 -12.21 69.39 90.88
N LYS A 757 -12.27 69.45 92.21
CA LYS A 757 -11.46 70.34 93.08
C LYS A 757 -9.98 69.92 93.25
N ALA A 758 -9.51 68.99 92.42
CA ALA A 758 -8.13 68.55 92.29
C ALA A 758 -7.85 68.21 90.82
N PRO A 759 -6.62 68.38 90.31
CA PRO A 759 -6.27 67.85 89.00
C PRO A 759 -6.63 66.36 88.98
N PRO A 760 -7.26 65.81 87.94
CA PRO A 760 -7.37 64.37 87.81
C PRO A 760 -5.95 63.81 87.94
N ARG A 761 -5.73 62.96 88.95
CA ARG A 761 -4.49 62.18 89.03
C ARG A 761 -4.39 61.49 87.69
N ALA A 762 -3.32 61.76 86.92
CA ALA A 762 -3.11 61.08 85.64
C ALA A 762 -3.34 59.58 85.91
N PRO A 763 -4.29 58.93 85.22
CA PRO A 763 -4.59 57.53 85.49
C PRO A 763 -3.28 56.76 85.42
N SER A 764 -3.03 55.91 86.42
CA SER A 764 -1.88 55.00 86.36
C SER A 764 -1.99 54.21 85.06
N PHE A 765 -0.89 54.18 84.29
CA PHE A 765 -0.87 53.45 83.04
C PHE A 765 -1.33 52.00 83.24
N GLU A 766 -2.43 51.64 82.58
CA GLU A 766 -2.93 50.27 82.52
C GLU A 766 -2.59 49.69 81.15
N THR A 767 -1.92 48.55 81.15
CA THR A 767 -1.64 47.80 79.92
C THR A 767 -2.95 47.29 79.35
N ARG A 768 -3.29 47.71 78.14
CA ARG A 768 -4.50 47.25 77.42
C ARG A 768 -4.13 46.31 76.31
N TRP A 769 -4.91 45.25 76.20
CA TRP A 769 -4.81 44.31 75.09
C TRP A 769 -5.92 44.60 74.10
N SER A 770 -5.61 44.39 72.82
CA SER A 770 -6.59 44.43 71.76
C SER A 770 -6.42 43.22 70.87
N VAL A 771 -7.55 42.63 70.50
CA VAL A 771 -7.61 41.58 69.49
C VAL A 771 -8.43 42.10 68.32
N TRP A 772 -8.06 41.68 67.13
CA TRP A 772 -8.77 42.06 65.92
C TRP A 772 -8.77 40.92 64.90
N ALA A 773 -9.82 40.91 64.09
CA ALA A 773 -9.97 40.04 62.94
C ALA A 773 -10.32 40.90 61.73
N SER A 774 -9.81 40.52 60.57
CA SER A 774 -9.98 41.26 59.32
C SER A 774 -10.22 40.32 58.16
N GLY A 775 -11.27 40.58 57.38
CA GLY A 775 -11.42 40.02 56.03
C GLY A 775 -10.86 41.01 55.02
N PHE A 776 -10.02 40.57 54.10
CA PHE A 776 -9.44 41.42 53.07
C PHE A 776 -9.40 40.74 51.71
N GLY A 777 -9.40 41.56 50.67
CA GLY A 777 -9.21 41.07 49.31
C GLY A 777 -9.02 42.20 48.32
N GLY A 778 -8.61 41.84 47.12
CA GLY A 778 -8.44 42.80 46.05
C GLY A 778 -8.10 42.15 44.73
N SER A 779 -8.08 42.96 43.68
CA SER A 779 -7.69 42.55 42.34
C SER A 779 -6.81 43.61 41.69
N GLN A 780 -5.89 43.17 40.85
CA GLN A 780 -5.03 44.04 40.06
C GLN A 780 -4.99 43.56 38.61
N THR A 781 -5.06 44.51 37.68
CA THR A 781 -4.72 44.30 36.27
C THR A 781 -3.51 45.14 35.93
N THR A 782 -2.52 44.52 35.29
CA THR A 782 -1.34 45.18 34.73
C THR A 782 -1.30 44.93 33.23
N ASP A 783 -1.33 45.99 32.44
CA ASP A 783 -1.33 45.92 30.98
C ASP A 783 0.02 45.37 30.47
N GLY A 784 -0.03 44.53 29.43
CA GLY A 784 1.16 43.96 28.79
C GLY A 784 1.89 44.98 27.90
N ASN A 785 3.12 44.66 27.52
CA ASN A 785 3.93 45.50 26.63
C ASN A 785 4.24 44.75 25.32
N ALA A 786 3.72 45.23 24.20
CA ALA A 786 3.86 44.57 22.90
C ALA A 786 5.33 44.46 22.43
N THR A 787 6.17 45.47 22.69
CA THR A 787 7.60 45.43 22.34
C THR A 787 8.36 44.42 23.18
N MET A 788 8.02 44.29 24.48
CA MET A 788 8.55 43.25 25.34
C MET A 788 8.01 41.87 24.96
N GLY A 789 6.77 41.82 24.52
CA GLY A 789 6.04 40.57 24.28
C GLY A 789 5.40 40.02 25.55
N SER A 790 5.17 40.87 26.55
CA SER A 790 4.41 40.50 27.73
C SER A 790 2.93 40.71 27.49
N ASN A 791 2.13 39.82 28.04
CA ASN A 791 0.68 39.84 27.97
C ASN A 791 0.09 40.46 29.24
N THR A 792 -1.14 40.98 29.13
CA THR A 792 -1.85 41.53 30.29
C THR A 792 -1.97 40.49 31.40
N ALA A 793 -1.50 40.85 32.59
CA ALA A 793 -1.57 40.03 33.78
C ALA A 793 -2.71 40.50 34.70
N ARG A 794 -3.43 39.55 35.28
CA ARG A 794 -4.46 39.81 36.29
C ARG A 794 -4.18 38.98 37.52
N SER A 795 -4.33 39.57 38.69
CA SER A 795 -4.21 38.87 39.97
C SER A 795 -5.34 39.25 40.93
N SER A 796 -5.64 38.36 41.86
CA SER A 796 -6.59 38.58 42.93
C SER A 796 -6.17 37.85 44.20
N ILE A 797 -6.59 38.39 45.33
CA ILE A 797 -6.37 37.81 46.66
C ILE A 797 -7.66 37.93 47.47
N GLY A 798 -7.95 36.90 48.26
CA GLY A 798 -8.97 36.93 49.29
C GLY A 798 -8.49 36.16 50.50
N GLY A 799 -8.63 36.74 51.69
CA GLY A 799 -8.13 36.11 52.90
C GLY A 799 -8.67 36.72 54.19
N THR A 800 -8.24 36.11 55.28
CA THR A 800 -8.55 36.55 56.63
C THR A 800 -7.27 36.66 57.45
N ALA A 801 -7.18 37.72 58.23
CA ALA A 801 -6.10 37.93 59.19
C ALA A 801 -6.67 38.09 60.59
N VAL A 802 -5.95 37.59 61.57
CA VAL A 802 -6.20 37.83 62.99
C VAL A 802 -4.95 38.41 63.61
N GLY A 803 -5.09 39.24 64.63
CA GLY A 803 -3.95 39.77 65.33
C GLY A 803 -4.29 40.24 66.73
N ALA A 804 -3.24 40.42 67.50
CA ALA A 804 -3.30 40.99 68.83
C ALA A 804 -2.24 42.06 68.98
N ASP A 805 -2.55 43.10 69.72
CA ASP A 805 -1.61 44.16 70.06
C ASP A 805 -1.81 44.64 71.49
N VAL A 806 -0.71 45.07 72.09
CA VAL A 806 -0.63 45.48 73.48
C VAL A 806 -0.01 46.86 73.56
N LEU A 807 -0.60 47.69 74.42
CA LEU A 807 -0.02 48.95 74.81
C LEU A 807 1.10 48.68 75.82
N LEU A 808 2.36 48.85 75.41
CA LEU A 808 3.56 48.65 76.24
C LEU A 808 3.89 49.86 77.11
N SER A 809 3.54 51.05 76.63
CA SER A 809 3.62 52.32 77.32
C SER A 809 2.50 53.23 76.79
N PRO A 810 2.21 54.40 77.41
CA PRO A 810 1.22 55.34 76.88
C PRO A 810 1.48 55.80 75.43
N THR A 811 2.67 55.53 74.89
CA THR A 811 3.11 55.98 73.56
C THR A 811 3.62 54.85 72.67
N THR A 812 3.71 53.61 73.16
CA THR A 812 4.27 52.47 72.43
C THR A 812 3.29 51.32 72.36
N ILE A 813 2.99 50.86 71.14
CA ILE A 813 2.17 49.68 70.85
C ILE A 813 3.04 48.66 70.14
N ALA A 814 2.93 47.40 70.53
CA ALA A 814 3.50 46.29 69.79
C ALA A 814 2.41 45.27 69.51
N GLY A 815 2.47 44.61 68.36
CA GLY A 815 1.50 43.56 68.03
C GLY A 815 2.01 42.59 66.98
N PHE A 816 1.24 41.52 66.81
CA PHE A 816 1.50 40.49 65.82
C PHE A 816 0.20 40.11 65.11
N SER A 817 0.34 39.51 63.93
CA SER A 817 -0.77 39.02 63.13
C SER A 817 -0.40 37.74 62.40
N LEU A 818 -1.40 36.88 62.21
CA LEU A 818 -1.37 35.71 61.35
C LEU A 818 -2.48 35.86 60.31
N ALA A 819 -2.22 35.47 59.06
CA ALA A 819 -3.22 35.45 58.01
C ALA A 819 -3.17 34.17 57.17
N GLY A 820 -4.34 33.76 56.71
CA GLY A 820 -4.53 32.75 55.68
C GLY A 820 -5.27 33.37 54.50
N ALA A 821 -4.77 33.18 53.29
CA ALA A 821 -5.36 33.74 52.08
C ALA A 821 -5.21 32.79 50.89
N GLY A 822 -6.10 32.93 49.91
CA GLY A 822 -5.95 32.34 48.58
C GLY A 822 -5.61 33.43 47.57
N THR A 823 -4.72 33.14 46.63
CA THR A 823 -4.45 34.02 45.48
C THR A 823 -4.74 33.32 44.17
N ASN A 824 -5.15 34.09 43.17
CA ASN A 824 -5.31 33.63 41.79
C ASN A 824 -4.67 34.62 40.85
N PHE A 825 -4.02 34.13 39.79
CA PHE A 825 -3.48 34.96 38.73
C PHE A 825 -3.64 34.34 37.35
N SER A 826 -3.63 35.19 36.33
CA SER A 826 -3.69 34.78 34.93
C SER A 826 -2.88 35.73 34.06
N VAL A 827 -2.30 35.18 33.00
CA VAL A 827 -1.60 35.91 31.94
C VAL A 827 -2.35 35.62 30.65
N ALA A 828 -2.84 36.67 29.99
CA ALA A 828 -3.61 36.52 28.75
C ALA A 828 -2.80 35.72 27.71
N ASN A 829 -3.39 34.69 27.11
CA ASN A 829 -2.72 33.79 26.16
C ASN A 829 -1.47 33.03 26.71
N GLY A 830 -1.20 33.11 28.01
CA GLY A 830 -0.06 32.46 28.66
C GLY A 830 -0.46 31.31 29.59
N GLY A 831 -1.50 31.49 30.40
CA GLY A 831 -1.96 30.50 31.39
C GLY A 831 -2.46 31.14 32.68
N SER A 832 -2.58 30.32 33.73
CA SER A 832 -3.08 30.74 35.04
C SER A 832 -2.31 30.06 36.18
N GLY A 833 -2.49 30.57 37.39
CA GLY A 833 -2.05 29.91 38.60
C GLY A 833 -2.83 30.36 39.81
N HIS A 834 -2.70 29.61 40.89
CA HIS A 834 -3.28 29.92 42.18
C HIS A 834 -2.29 29.60 43.30
N SER A 835 -2.53 30.13 44.50
CA SER A 835 -1.73 29.78 45.66
C SER A 835 -2.51 29.80 46.96
N ASP A 836 -2.16 28.89 47.86
CA ASP A 836 -2.52 28.98 49.27
C ASP A 836 -1.42 29.70 50.04
N LEU A 837 -1.80 30.74 50.77
CA LEU A 837 -0.88 31.69 51.39
C LEU A 837 -1.07 31.71 52.92
N PHE A 838 0.02 31.49 53.64
CA PHE A 838 0.14 31.77 55.06
C PHE A 838 1.05 32.97 55.29
N GLN A 839 0.64 33.91 56.14
CA GLN A 839 1.46 35.07 56.51
C GLN A 839 1.52 35.22 58.02
N ALA A 840 2.68 35.64 58.51
CA ALA A 840 2.89 35.97 59.92
C ALA A 840 3.72 37.26 59.99
N GLY A 841 3.36 38.17 60.88
CA GLY A 841 4.11 39.41 61.03
C GLY A 841 3.97 40.04 62.40
N ALA A 842 4.88 40.96 62.67
CA ALA A 842 4.89 41.76 63.89
C ALA A 842 5.18 43.22 63.54
N PHE A 843 4.64 44.11 64.36
CA PHE A 843 4.85 45.54 64.21
C PHE A 843 5.02 46.21 65.57
N VAL A 844 5.74 47.33 65.57
CA VAL A 844 5.86 48.25 66.69
C VAL A 844 5.56 49.65 66.19
N ARG A 845 4.79 50.39 66.97
CA ARG A 845 4.50 51.80 66.76
C ARG A 845 4.90 52.57 68.01
N HIS A 846 5.61 53.67 67.80
CA HIS A 846 5.97 54.61 68.85
C HIS A 846 5.52 56.02 68.46
N SER A 847 4.84 56.71 69.36
CA SER A 847 4.30 58.06 69.13
C SER A 847 4.96 59.07 70.07
N VAL A 848 5.38 60.21 69.55
CA VAL A 848 5.96 61.31 70.34
C VAL A 848 5.18 62.58 70.01
N SER A 849 4.31 63.01 70.92
CA SER A 849 3.37 64.11 70.70
C SER A 849 2.53 63.87 69.43
N SER A 850 2.65 64.72 68.41
CA SER A 850 1.94 64.62 67.14
C SER A 850 2.67 63.80 66.07
N ALA A 851 3.89 63.30 66.34
CA ALA A 851 4.65 62.48 65.41
C ALA A 851 4.57 60.99 65.77
N TYR A 852 4.74 60.11 64.79
CA TYR A 852 4.88 58.67 65.02
C TYR A 852 5.92 58.05 64.10
N ILE A 853 6.42 56.90 64.54
CA ILE A 853 7.12 55.93 63.71
C ILE A 853 6.48 54.55 63.89
N THR A 854 6.31 53.82 62.80
CA THR A 854 5.86 52.43 62.77
C THR A 854 6.86 51.61 62.00
N ALA A 855 7.29 50.49 62.57
CA ALA A 855 8.14 49.52 61.91
C ALA A 855 7.46 48.14 61.97
N ALA A 856 7.52 47.39 60.88
CA ALA A 856 6.91 46.09 60.79
C ALA A 856 7.71 45.15 59.91
N ALA A 857 7.65 43.85 60.25
CA ALA A 857 8.23 42.77 59.49
C ALA A 857 7.21 41.64 59.33
N ALA A 858 7.21 41.00 58.16
CA ALA A 858 6.34 39.87 57.86
C ALA A 858 7.09 38.79 57.09
N TYR A 859 6.71 37.54 57.36
CA TYR A 859 7.04 36.36 56.59
C TYR A 859 5.77 35.83 55.92
N GLY A 860 5.90 35.33 54.70
CA GLY A 860 4.83 34.63 54.00
C GLY A 860 5.34 33.35 53.36
N TRP A 861 4.60 32.26 53.54
CA TRP A 861 4.79 30.98 52.87
C TRP A 861 3.65 30.75 51.90
N GLN A 862 3.94 30.26 50.69
CA GLN A 862 2.93 30.02 49.66
C GLN A 862 3.14 28.65 49.01
N ASP A 863 2.07 27.87 48.84
CA ASP A 863 2.04 26.73 47.92
C ASP A 863 1.41 27.19 46.61
N ILE A 864 2.18 27.18 45.53
CA ILE A 864 1.81 27.79 44.25
C ILE A 864 1.63 26.71 43.21
N THR A 865 0.51 26.76 42.51
CA THR A 865 0.21 25.92 41.36
C THR A 865 0.09 26.77 40.10
N THR A 866 0.63 26.28 38.99
CA THR A 866 0.56 26.92 37.68
C THR A 866 0.09 25.93 36.62
N ASP A 867 -0.69 26.42 35.66
CA ASP A 867 -1.19 25.66 34.51
C ASP A 867 -1.12 26.50 33.23
N ARG A 868 -0.63 25.89 32.14
CA ARG A 868 -0.69 26.47 30.79
C ARG A 868 -0.90 25.41 29.71
N ILE A 869 -1.32 25.86 28.53
CA ILE A 869 -1.55 25.00 27.36
C ILE A 869 -0.68 25.47 26.21
N VAL A 870 -0.02 24.53 25.53
CA VAL A 870 0.73 24.75 24.29
C VAL A 870 0.11 23.90 23.18
N THR A 871 -0.21 24.51 22.04
CA THR A 871 -0.94 23.85 20.93
C THR A 871 -0.09 23.61 19.67
N VAL A 872 1.21 23.91 19.74
CA VAL A 872 2.11 24.00 18.58
C VAL A 872 2.38 22.64 17.92
N ALA A 873 2.53 21.58 18.71
CA ALA A 873 2.85 20.22 18.23
C ALA A 873 1.91 19.18 18.84
N GLY A 874 0.62 19.50 18.87
CA GLY A 874 -0.38 18.81 19.70
C GLY A 874 -0.76 19.65 20.92
N LEU A 875 -1.67 19.13 21.74
CA LEU A 875 -2.15 19.82 22.94
C LEU A 875 -1.35 19.34 24.15
N ASP A 876 -0.38 20.14 24.60
CA ASP A 876 0.38 19.93 25.82
C ASP A 876 -0.24 20.75 26.95
N ARG A 877 -0.72 20.09 28.01
CA ARG A 877 -1.19 20.73 29.25
C ARG A 877 -0.11 20.60 30.31
N LEU A 878 0.54 21.71 30.58
CA LEU A 878 1.74 21.80 31.41
C LEU A 878 1.38 22.40 32.76
N HIS A 879 1.89 21.79 33.82
CA HIS A 879 1.52 22.06 35.20
C HIS A 879 2.76 22.11 36.09
N ALA A 880 2.80 22.97 37.10
CA ALA A 880 3.83 22.91 38.13
C ALA A 880 3.27 23.30 39.50
N GLN A 881 3.76 22.62 40.55
CA GLN A 881 3.49 22.95 41.94
C GLN A 881 4.80 23.15 42.69
N PHE A 882 4.92 24.23 43.45
CA PHE A 882 6.14 24.58 44.19
C PHE A 882 5.84 25.51 45.37
N ASN A 883 6.71 25.46 46.40
CA ASN A 883 6.56 26.28 47.58
C ASN A 883 7.51 27.49 47.53
N ALA A 884 7.00 28.68 47.77
CA ALA A 884 7.78 29.91 47.75
C ALA A 884 7.69 30.68 49.07
N ASN A 885 8.74 31.44 49.36
CA ASN A 885 8.85 32.22 50.60
C ASN A 885 8.89 33.70 50.29
N SER A 886 8.38 34.52 51.20
CA SER A 886 8.40 35.98 51.06
C SER A 886 8.72 36.64 52.40
N TYR A 887 9.47 37.73 52.34
CA TYR A 887 9.90 38.52 53.48
C TYR A 887 9.59 39.97 53.19
N SER A 888 8.87 40.64 54.07
CA SER A 888 8.50 42.04 53.92
C SER A 888 8.92 42.82 55.14
N ALA A 889 9.43 44.03 54.93
CA ALA A 889 9.66 45.00 55.99
C ALA A 889 9.16 46.37 55.55
N ARG A 890 8.52 47.09 56.48
CA ARG A 890 8.01 48.43 56.26
C ARG A 890 8.37 49.33 57.42
N VAL A 891 8.80 50.54 57.11
CA VAL A 891 8.97 51.63 58.07
C VAL A 891 8.17 52.82 57.58
N GLU A 892 7.39 53.42 58.47
CA GLU A 892 6.55 54.57 58.18
C GLU A 892 6.68 55.61 59.29
N GLY A 893 6.82 56.88 58.91
CA GLY A 893 6.80 58.01 59.84
C GLY A 893 5.83 59.09 59.36
N GLY A 894 5.15 59.73 60.30
CA GLY A 894 4.22 60.82 59.99
C GLY A 894 4.03 61.79 61.14
N ASN A 895 3.51 62.98 60.85
CA ASN A 895 3.23 64.01 61.86
C ASN A 895 1.85 64.60 61.62
N ARG A 896 0.96 64.53 62.62
CA ARG A 896 -0.45 64.94 62.52
C ARG A 896 -0.66 66.35 63.05
N THR A 897 -1.36 67.17 62.27
CA THR A 897 -1.84 68.48 62.72
C THR A 897 -3.35 68.55 62.57
N VAL A 898 -4.05 69.16 63.54
CA VAL A 898 -5.50 69.42 63.40
C VAL A 898 -5.68 70.80 62.79
N SER A 899 -6.36 70.86 61.65
CA SER A 899 -6.62 72.10 60.95
C SER A 899 -7.95 72.72 61.38
N SER A 900 -7.88 73.85 62.09
CA SER A 900 -9.06 74.63 62.50
C SER A 900 -9.83 75.21 61.30
N TRP A 901 -9.13 75.63 60.24
CA TRP A 901 -9.72 76.21 59.03
C TRP A 901 -10.40 75.17 58.11
N LEU A 902 -10.04 73.89 58.23
CA LEU A 902 -10.72 72.77 57.54
C LEU A 902 -11.84 72.15 58.38
N GLY A 903 -12.39 72.88 59.35
CA GLY A 903 -13.48 72.41 60.20
C GLY A 903 -13.08 71.25 61.11
N GLY A 904 -11.86 71.26 61.64
CA GLY A 904 -11.36 70.28 62.62
C GLY A 904 -10.85 68.97 62.02
N VAL A 905 -10.54 68.93 60.72
CA VAL A 905 -9.95 67.75 60.05
C VAL A 905 -8.48 67.58 60.49
N GLY A 906 -8.13 66.37 60.91
CA GLY A 906 -6.75 65.95 61.13
C GLY A 906 -6.04 65.72 59.80
N VAL A 907 -4.83 66.24 59.66
CA VAL A 907 -4.00 66.11 58.46
C VAL A 907 -2.64 65.56 58.86
N THR A 908 -2.23 64.46 58.26
CA THR A 908 -1.00 63.73 58.58
C THR A 908 -0.17 63.50 57.31
N PRO A 909 0.75 64.40 56.95
CA PRO A 909 1.82 64.06 56.02
C PRO A 909 2.62 62.88 56.57
N TYR A 910 2.96 61.94 55.68
CA TYR A 910 3.74 60.77 56.03
C TYR A 910 4.66 60.35 54.89
N VAL A 911 5.73 59.65 55.27
CA VAL A 911 6.63 58.95 54.36
C VAL A 911 6.76 57.50 54.81
N ALA A 912 6.82 56.59 53.85
CA ALA A 912 7.07 55.18 54.11
C ALA A 912 8.12 54.62 53.15
N ALA A 913 8.85 53.63 53.63
CA ALA A 913 9.69 52.76 52.83
C ALA A 913 9.30 51.31 53.10
N GLN A 914 9.21 50.53 52.03
CA GLN A 914 8.86 49.13 52.08
C GLN A 914 9.79 48.32 51.19
N VAL A 915 10.21 47.16 51.68
CA VAL A 915 10.95 46.16 50.91
C VAL A 915 10.22 44.83 51.02
N ILE A 916 10.05 44.16 49.88
CA ILE A 916 9.57 42.78 49.83
C ILE A 916 10.58 41.97 49.03
N ALA A 917 11.13 40.92 49.63
CA ALA A 917 11.90 39.89 48.94
C ALA A 917 11.03 38.65 48.75
N PHE A 918 10.93 38.15 47.53
CA PHE A 918 10.23 36.92 47.17
C PHE A 918 11.25 35.89 46.70
N ASP A 919 11.39 34.81 47.46
CA ASP A 919 12.31 33.72 47.17
C ASP A 919 11.58 32.61 46.40
N LEU A 920 11.80 32.57 45.09
CA LEU A 920 11.23 31.61 44.17
C LEU A 920 12.21 30.42 44.01
N PRO A 921 11.82 29.18 44.35
CA PRO A 921 12.69 28.02 44.13
C PRO A 921 12.84 27.73 42.63
N SER A 922 13.81 26.89 42.28
CA SER A 922 13.78 26.23 40.97
C SER A 922 12.64 25.20 40.95
N TYR A 923 11.91 25.13 39.85
CA TYR A 923 10.84 24.14 39.67
C TYR A 923 10.73 23.74 38.20
N ALA A 924 10.03 22.63 37.95
CA ALA A 924 9.85 22.07 36.62
C ALA A 924 8.37 21.84 36.34
N GLU A 925 7.97 22.06 35.09
CA GLU A 925 6.65 21.67 34.61
C GLU A 925 6.56 20.15 34.42
N THR A 926 5.42 19.58 34.77
CA THR A 926 5.01 18.22 34.47
C THR A 926 3.82 18.24 33.50
N VAL A 927 3.53 17.09 32.89
CA VAL A 927 2.43 16.95 31.93
C VAL A 927 1.18 16.42 32.62
N ASN A 928 0.09 17.19 32.56
CA ASN A 928 -1.24 16.78 33.05
C ASN A 928 -2.18 16.33 31.91
N GLY A 929 -1.69 16.32 30.67
CA GLY A 929 -2.36 15.80 29.48
C GLY A 929 -1.60 16.22 28.22
N GLY A 930 -1.47 15.34 27.23
CA GLY A 930 -0.64 15.60 26.03
C GLY A 930 0.79 15.09 26.17
N ALA A 931 1.73 15.72 25.45
CA ALA A 931 3.16 15.44 25.57
C ALA A 931 3.85 16.45 26.50
N SER A 932 5.10 16.18 26.87
CA SER A 932 5.97 17.12 27.60
C SER A 932 6.91 17.90 26.66
N THR A 933 6.53 18.03 25.38
CA THR A 933 7.43 18.54 24.32
C THR A 933 7.94 19.94 24.64
N PHE A 934 7.06 20.84 25.08
CA PHE A 934 7.41 22.22 25.41
C PHE A 934 7.42 22.52 26.92
N ALA A 935 7.61 21.49 27.75
CA ALA A 935 7.75 21.64 29.20
C ALA A 935 9.04 22.41 29.55
N LEU A 936 8.95 23.30 30.53
CA LEU A 936 10.04 24.18 30.97
C LEU A 936 10.55 23.82 32.36
N ASN A 937 11.85 24.00 32.57
CA ASN A 937 12.49 24.15 33.87
C ASN A 937 12.66 25.64 34.14
N TYR A 938 12.23 26.12 35.31
CA TYR A 938 12.41 27.50 35.74
C TYR A 938 13.51 27.58 36.79
N ALA A 939 14.46 28.49 36.59
CA ALA A 939 15.55 28.72 37.54
C ALA A 939 15.04 29.44 38.80
N GLY A 940 15.56 29.03 39.95
CA GLY A 940 15.29 29.71 41.22
C GLY A 940 15.88 31.12 41.21
N LYS A 941 15.18 32.05 41.86
CA LYS A 941 15.56 33.46 41.92
C LYS A 941 14.89 34.15 43.10
N THR A 942 15.66 34.95 43.85
CA THR A 942 15.09 35.92 44.77
C THR A 942 14.80 37.23 44.05
N VAL A 943 13.56 37.71 44.11
CA VAL A 943 13.13 38.98 43.51
C VAL A 943 12.82 39.97 44.62
N THR A 944 13.50 41.12 44.61
CA THR A 944 13.30 42.16 45.63
C THR A 944 12.62 43.37 45.02
N SER A 945 11.45 43.74 45.56
CA SER A 945 10.74 44.98 45.27
C SER A 945 10.96 45.97 46.40
N THR A 946 11.50 47.14 46.09
CA THR A 946 11.63 48.26 47.03
C THR A 946 10.74 49.40 46.58
N ARG A 947 10.03 49.98 47.54
CA ARG A 947 9.02 51.02 47.32
C ARG A 947 9.16 52.13 48.34
N SER A 948 9.06 53.37 47.88
CA SER A 948 8.85 54.52 48.75
C SER A 948 7.45 55.10 48.53
N GLU A 949 6.89 55.68 49.59
CA GLU A 949 5.61 56.35 49.54
C GLU A 949 5.70 57.71 50.21
N LEU A 950 5.14 58.72 49.56
CA LEU A 950 4.94 60.05 50.15
C LEU A 950 3.47 60.38 50.05
N GLY A 951 2.83 60.69 51.17
CA GLY A 951 1.40 60.92 51.15
C GLY A 951 0.85 61.78 52.27
N LEU A 952 -0.45 62.02 52.15
CA LEU A 952 -1.26 62.77 53.08
C LEU A 952 -2.40 61.87 53.56
N ARG A 953 -2.56 61.73 54.87
CA ARG A 953 -3.74 61.13 55.48
C ARG A 953 -4.61 62.21 56.10
N THR A 954 -5.92 61.97 56.08
CA THR A 954 -6.92 62.83 56.70
C THR A 954 -7.84 62.02 57.59
N ASP A 955 -8.30 62.62 58.68
CA ASP A 955 -9.24 61.99 59.61
C ASP A 955 -10.21 63.02 60.21
N LYS A 956 -11.46 62.61 60.43
CA LYS A 956 -12.46 63.39 61.18
C LYS A 956 -13.41 62.47 61.91
N SER A 957 -13.56 62.71 63.22
CA SER A 957 -14.45 61.95 64.09
C SER A 957 -15.75 62.71 64.37
N PHE A 958 -16.85 61.98 64.44
CA PHE A 958 -18.20 62.44 64.73
C PHE A 958 -18.73 61.62 65.92
N ALA A 959 -19.24 62.30 66.94
CA ALA A 959 -19.93 61.62 68.03
C ALA A 959 -21.28 61.08 67.54
N VAL A 960 -21.56 59.82 67.86
CA VAL A 960 -22.81 59.11 67.59
C VAL A 960 -23.27 58.50 68.92
N ASN A 961 -24.56 58.19 69.10
CA ASN A 961 -25.03 57.61 70.37
C ASN A 961 -24.21 56.36 70.73
N ASP A 962 -23.54 56.40 71.89
CA ASP A 962 -22.68 55.36 72.45
C ASP A 962 -21.49 54.92 71.57
N ALA A 963 -21.12 55.72 70.56
CA ALA A 963 -20.04 55.42 69.62
C ALA A 963 -19.38 56.67 68.99
N ILE A 964 -18.24 56.48 68.32
CA ILE A 964 -17.56 57.49 67.51
C ILE A 964 -17.42 56.97 66.09
N LEU A 965 -17.97 57.69 65.12
CA LEU A 965 -17.73 57.45 63.70
C LEU A 965 -16.52 58.28 63.26
N THR A 966 -15.46 57.62 62.78
CA THR A 966 -14.28 58.29 62.21
C THR A 966 -14.22 58.01 60.71
N LEU A 967 -14.25 59.08 59.91
CA LEU A 967 -14.02 59.02 58.47
C LEU A 967 -12.57 59.37 58.19
N ARG A 968 -11.91 58.58 57.34
CA ARG A 968 -10.49 58.68 57.09
C ARG A 968 -10.22 58.59 55.59
N GLY A 969 -9.22 59.34 55.11
CA GLY A 969 -8.84 59.39 53.71
C GLY A 969 -7.32 59.38 53.54
N ARG A 970 -6.83 58.87 52.41
CA ARG A 970 -5.41 58.90 52.03
C ARG A 970 -5.28 59.26 50.55
N ALA A 971 -4.30 60.12 50.25
CA ALA A 971 -3.77 60.31 48.91
C ALA A 971 -2.24 60.24 48.99
N ALA A 972 -1.61 59.39 48.19
CA ALA A 972 -0.16 59.23 48.20
C ALA A 972 0.40 58.96 46.81
N TRP A 973 1.66 59.31 46.60
CA TRP A 973 2.46 58.85 45.47
C TRP A 973 3.37 57.72 45.94
N ALA A 974 3.45 56.65 45.17
CA ALA A 974 4.38 55.56 45.36
C ALA A 974 5.39 55.50 44.21
N HIS A 975 6.64 55.23 44.57
CA HIS A 975 7.71 54.96 43.62
C HIS A 975 8.31 53.57 43.87
N ASP A 976 8.20 52.69 42.87
CA ASP A 976 8.76 51.35 42.83
C ASP A 976 10.10 51.36 42.08
N PHE A 977 11.18 51.00 42.78
CA PHE A 977 12.53 51.01 42.21
C PHE A 977 12.81 49.77 41.35
N ASN A 978 12.04 48.68 41.55
CA ASN A 978 12.14 47.45 40.78
C ASN A 978 10.77 46.91 40.34
N SER A 979 10.33 47.35 39.16
CA SER A 979 9.12 46.89 38.50
C SER A 979 9.31 45.58 37.72
N ASP A 980 10.54 45.10 37.54
CA ASP A 980 10.82 44.03 36.59
C ASP A 980 10.24 42.70 37.05
N ARG A 981 9.52 42.03 36.16
CA ARG A 981 8.97 40.68 36.37
C ARG A 981 9.55 39.78 35.31
N SER A 982 10.48 38.92 35.70
CA SER A 982 11.14 38.01 34.77
C SER A 982 11.54 36.72 35.44
N VAL A 983 11.57 35.66 34.63
CA VAL A 983 12.02 34.32 35.02
C VAL A 983 12.92 33.76 33.92
N ALA A 984 13.93 33.00 34.33
CA ALA A 984 14.76 32.24 33.41
C ALA A 984 14.15 30.84 33.25
N ALA A 985 13.97 30.43 31.99
CA ALA A 985 13.36 29.17 31.63
C ALA A 985 14.26 28.39 30.65
N THR A 986 14.19 27.07 30.71
CA THR A 986 14.91 26.15 29.82
C THR A 986 13.99 25.03 29.38
N PHE A 987 13.95 24.70 28.09
CA PHE A 987 13.17 23.55 27.62
C PHE A 987 13.74 22.24 28.18
N GLN A 988 12.88 21.41 28.78
CA GLN A 988 13.30 20.14 29.37
C GLN A 988 13.80 19.14 28.33
N THR A 989 13.14 19.11 27.16
CA THR A 989 13.48 18.24 26.03
C THR A 989 14.60 18.81 25.16
N LEU A 990 15.02 20.06 25.42
CA LEU A 990 16.13 20.72 24.74
C LEU A 990 16.94 21.56 25.76
N PRO A 991 17.73 20.92 26.65
CA PRO A 991 18.37 21.59 27.80
C PRO A 991 19.36 22.72 27.46
N GLY A 992 19.82 22.81 26.20
CA GLY A 992 20.64 23.92 25.71
C GLY A 992 19.84 25.19 25.38
N ALA A 993 18.51 25.12 25.29
CA ALA A 993 17.65 26.23 24.90
C ALA A 993 17.13 26.97 26.15
N SER A 994 18.01 27.77 26.75
CA SER A 994 17.69 28.62 27.91
C SER A 994 17.45 30.07 27.50
N PHE A 995 16.41 30.70 28.06
CA PHE A 995 16.03 32.08 27.77
C PHE A 995 15.44 32.76 29.01
N THR A 996 15.30 34.08 28.97
CA THR A 996 14.57 34.85 29.99
C THR A 996 13.28 35.39 29.38
N VAL A 997 12.16 35.15 30.05
CA VAL A 997 10.86 35.70 29.69
C VAL A 997 10.48 36.80 30.67
N SER A 998 10.01 37.93 30.15
CA SER A 998 9.53 39.07 30.95
C SER A 998 8.01 39.14 30.91
N GLY A 999 7.39 39.35 32.07
CA GLY A 999 5.94 39.51 32.23
C GLY A 999 5.49 40.97 32.20
N ALA A 1000 4.20 41.19 32.45
CA ALA A 1000 3.66 42.54 32.65
C ALA A 1000 4.25 43.18 33.93
N ALA A 1001 4.94 44.30 33.76
CA ALA A 1001 5.57 45.06 34.84
C ALA A 1001 4.67 46.24 35.23
N PRO A 1002 4.42 46.48 36.53
CA PRO A 1002 3.75 47.70 36.97
C PRO A 1002 4.59 48.93 36.62
N ALA A 1003 3.94 50.09 36.53
CA ALA A 1003 4.67 51.34 36.38
C ALA A 1003 5.56 51.59 37.61
N ARG A 1004 6.65 52.35 37.42
CA ARG A 1004 7.48 52.80 38.55
C ARG A 1004 6.74 53.78 39.44
N ASP A 1005 5.80 54.53 38.90
CA ASP A 1005 5.07 55.57 39.63
C ASP A 1005 3.58 55.25 39.67
N ALA A 1006 3.00 55.29 40.86
CA ALA A 1006 1.57 55.05 41.06
C ALA A 1006 0.94 56.04 42.04
N ALA A 1007 -0.32 56.38 41.78
CA ALA A 1007 -1.17 57.14 42.69
C ALA A 1007 -1.97 56.19 43.58
N LEU A 1008 -1.94 56.43 44.89
CA LEU A 1008 -2.64 55.65 45.90
C LEU A 1008 -3.76 56.47 46.52
N THR A 1009 -4.93 55.85 46.67
CA THR A 1009 -6.09 56.46 47.30
C THR A 1009 -6.71 55.51 48.32
N THR A 1010 -7.14 56.02 49.46
CA THR A 1010 -7.87 55.23 50.46
C THR A 1010 -9.07 56.02 50.97
N ALA A 1011 -10.19 55.33 51.16
CA ALA A 1011 -11.34 55.81 51.91
C ALA A 1011 -11.69 54.77 52.98
N SER A 1012 -11.87 55.23 54.22
CA SER A 1012 -12.15 54.35 55.35
C SER A 1012 -13.18 54.98 56.28
N ALA A 1013 -14.06 54.14 56.82
CA ALA A 1013 -15.04 54.50 57.83
C ALA A 1013 -14.94 53.52 59.00
N GLU A 1014 -14.82 54.05 60.21
CA GLU A 1014 -14.67 53.26 61.43
C GLU A 1014 -15.68 53.71 62.50
N MET A 1015 -16.39 52.76 63.10
CA MET A 1015 -17.28 52.96 64.23
C MET A 1015 -16.67 52.35 65.49
N SER A 1016 -16.38 53.16 66.50
CA SER A 1016 -15.80 52.73 67.78
C SER A 1016 -16.79 52.92 68.92
N PHE A 1017 -17.20 51.84 69.58
CA PHE A 1017 -18.17 51.84 70.66
C PHE A 1017 -17.50 51.98 72.03
N ILE A 1018 -18.22 52.55 72.99
CA ILE A 1018 -17.73 52.72 74.37
C ILE A 1018 -17.43 51.37 75.05
N SER A 1019 -18.00 50.26 74.56
CA SER A 1019 -17.75 48.89 75.04
C SER A 1019 -16.35 48.35 74.74
N GLY A 1020 -15.50 49.11 74.03
CA GLY A 1020 -14.19 48.64 73.55
C GLY A 1020 -14.24 47.91 72.21
N PHE A 1021 -15.43 47.71 71.64
CA PHE A 1021 -15.62 47.12 70.31
C PHE A 1021 -15.52 48.18 69.21
N SER A 1022 -14.94 47.83 68.05
CA SER A 1022 -14.91 48.70 66.86
C SER A 1022 -15.03 47.92 65.55
N LEU A 1023 -15.62 48.55 64.55
CA LEU A 1023 -15.80 48.03 63.19
C LEU A 1023 -15.31 49.05 62.17
N ALA A 1024 -14.43 48.65 61.27
CA ALA A 1024 -13.92 49.49 60.20
C ALA A 1024 -14.11 48.84 58.82
N ALA A 1025 -14.44 49.65 57.82
CA ALA A 1025 -14.46 49.26 56.42
C ALA A 1025 -13.55 50.22 55.63
N THR A 1026 -12.65 49.66 54.83
CA THR A 1026 -11.64 50.41 54.08
C THR A 1026 -11.61 49.96 52.62
N PHE A 1027 -11.55 50.92 51.72
CA PHE A 1027 -11.32 50.73 50.29
C PHE A 1027 -10.03 51.43 49.87
N GLU A 1028 -9.20 50.71 49.11
CA GLU A 1028 -7.89 51.15 48.64
C GLU A 1028 -7.82 51.01 47.11
N GLY A 1029 -7.25 52.02 46.45
CA GLY A 1029 -7.01 52.04 45.02
C GLY A 1029 -5.56 52.41 44.72
N GLU A 1030 -4.97 51.75 43.73
CA GLU A 1030 -3.64 52.05 43.20
C GLU A 1030 -3.68 52.11 41.67
N PHE A 1031 -3.24 53.23 41.11
CA PHE A 1031 -3.42 53.57 39.70
C PHE A 1031 -2.15 54.11 39.06
N SER A 1032 -1.85 53.62 37.85
CA SER A 1032 -0.82 54.16 36.95
C SER A 1032 -1.30 54.12 35.50
N ASP A 1033 -0.41 54.43 34.55
CA ASP A 1033 -0.67 54.30 33.11
C ASP A 1033 -0.90 52.85 32.66
N VAL A 1034 -0.30 51.87 33.35
CA VAL A 1034 -0.41 50.43 33.02
C VAL A 1034 -1.04 49.57 34.13
N THR A 1035 -1.26 50.09 35.34
CA THR A 1035 -1.76 49.32 36.49
C THR A 1035 -3.05 49.89 37.05
N ARG A 1036 -4.02 48.99 37.32
CA ARG A 1036 -5.29 49.30 37.98
C ARG A 1036 -5.51 48.28 39.09
N SER A 1037 -5.49 48.72 40.34
CA SER A 1037 -5.66 47.86 41.52
C SER A 1037 -6.75 48.39 42.43
N TYR A 1038 -7.59 47.47 42.91
CA TYR A 1038 -8.70 47.75 43.82
C TYR A 1038 -8.66 46.74 44.96
N ALA A 1039 -8.63 47.22 46.20
CA ALA A 1039 -8.60 46.39 47.39
C ALA A 1039 -9.59 46.89 48.44
N GLY A 1040 -10.07 45.98 49.28
CA GLY A 1040 -10.95 46.28 50.39
C GLY A 1040 -10.62 45.42 51.60
N LYS A 1041 -10.83 45.98 52.80
CA LYS A 1041 -10.70 45.25 54.06
C LYS A 1041 -11.75 45.70 55.08
N GLY A 1042 -12.29 44.75 55.82
CA GLY A 1042 -13.20 44.97 56.94
C GLY A 1042 -12.59 44.44 58.23
N VAL A 1043 -12.46 45.29 59.25
CA VAL A 1043 -11.80 44.96 60.52
C VAL A 1043 -12.80 45.03 61.67
N ALA A 1044 -12.84 44.00 62.49
CA ALA A 1044 -13.51 44.00 63.78
C ALA A 1044 -12.48 43.89 64.90
N ARG A 1045 -12.59 44.72 65.93
CA ARG A 1045 -11.62 44.82 67.02
C ARG A 1045 -12.30 44.93 68.37
N TYR A 1046 -11.68 44.34 69.38
CA TYR A 1046 -12.09 44.47 70.78
C TYR A 1046 -10.87 44.81 71.64
N THR A 1047 -10.98 45.88 72.43
CA THR A 1047 -9.94 46.38 73.35
C THR A 1047 -10.45 46.30 74.78
N TRP A 1048 -9.64 45.74 75.69
CA TRP A 1048 -9.95 45.64 77.12
C TRP A 1048 -8.79 46.07 78.02
#